data_AF-A0A8C6VPK8-F1
#
_entry.id   AF-A0A8C6VPK8-F1
#
_cell.length_a   1.000
_cell.length_b   1.000
_cell.length_c   1.000
_cell.angle_alpha   90.00
_cell.angle_beta   90.00
_cell.angle_gamma   90.00
#
_symmetry.space_group_name_H-M   'P 1'
#
loop_
_entity.id
_entity.type
_entity.pdbx_description
1 polymer ?
#
loop_
_entity_poly.entity_id
_entity_poly.type
_entity_poly.pdbx_seq_one_letter_code
_entity_poly.pdbx_strand_id
1 'polypeptide(L)'
;MWIQVRTMDGKETHRVDSLSKLTKVDELRLKIMELFKVEPERQRLFYRGKQMEDGHTIFDYSVGLNDIVQLLVRQGMPPADAVKSKDKEAELSDSDSGCGSTQSESDKNSTHGEVEGQTAGTSTQTNTSELVYPGFGFFKINELVDARDLNMGAWFEAQIVEVTKTPKEEGADNKPDDEEEILYHVKYEDYPENGVIQLLAKDVRPRARTVFEWDQLEPGMTVMVNYNPDDPKERGFWYDAKIQRKRETRTIREVYAQILLGDAGDSLNDCRIMFVTEIYKIEESKILVCFGPECKHCKDDLKKNCRWCNCHICGIKQDPDKQLLCDECDMAYHTYCLNPPLTSIPEDEDWYCPGCRNDSSEVVLAGEKLKESKKKAKMASASSSSQRDWGKGMACVGRTKQCTIVPSNHYGPIPGVPVGSLWKFRVQVSESGVHRPHVAGIHGRSNDGAYSLVLAGGYEDDVDDGNEFTYTGSGGRDLSGNKRTAEQSCDQTLTHMNRALALNCNVSVNDKHGAEAKNWKEGKPVRVVRNCKGRKHSKYCPEEGNRYDGIYKVVKYWPDKGKSGFLVWRYLLKRDDDEPAPWTRDGKEKIKKLGLTMQYPAGYQKEKENKNEVEEEAATPSKAKRKRKSQGSESPKTSPAKSLKKIKVEVYKLSHEQKTLIKNDEQNKKLWDEAMGSLSLGPKFLNKVEEVFLCICCQEVVFQPITTECQHNVCRECLQRSFRAEVYTCPACRHDLGKNYPMSVNKPLQDILTQLFPGYSNGR
;
A
#
# COMPACT_ATOMS: atom_id res chain seq x y z
N MET A 1 1.19 -22.60 -22.22
CA MET A 1 0.52 -22.76 -20.91
C MET A 1 -0.96 -23.05 -21.15
N TRP A 2 -1.69 -23.39 -20.09
CA TRP A 2 -3.12 -23.64 -20.13
C TRP A 2 -3.79 -23.06 -18.90
N ILE A 3 -5.06 -22.68 -19.04
CA ILE A 3 -5.91 -22.11 -17.97
C ILE A 3 -7.24 -22.86 -17.95
N GLN A 4 -8.01 -22.67 -16.89
CA GLN A 4 -9.41 -23.06 -16.83
C GLN A 4 -10.27 -21.82 -17.11
N VAL A 5 -11.34 -21.98 -17.87
CA VAL A 5 -12.40 -20.98 -18.03
C VAL A 5 -13.66 -21.57 -17.43
N ARG A 6 -14.36 -20.83 -16.57
CA ARG A 6 -15.55 -21.28 -15.84
C ARG A 6 -16.67 -20.25 -15.96
N THR A 7 -17.90 -20.67 -16.21
CA THR A 7 -19.04 -19.75 -16.24
C THR A 7 -19.29 -19.11 -14.86
N MET A 8 -19.78 -17.88 -14.83
CA MET A 8 -20.07 -17.15 -13.58
C MET A 8 -21.12 -17.84 -12.70
N ASP A 9 -22.04 -18.62 -13.29
CA ASP A 9 -22.99 -19.47 -12.56
C ASP A 9 -22.39 -20.80 -12.08
N GLY A 10 -21.11 -21.02 -12.36
CA GLY A 10 -20.33 -22.17 -11.94
C GLY A 10 -20.63 -23.50 -12.66
N LYS A 11 -21.60 -23.55 -13.58
CA LYS A 11 -22.09 -24.81 -14.17
C LYS A 11 -21.14 -25.45 -15.16
N GLU A 12 -20.49 -24.66 -16.02
CA GLU A 12 -19.58 -25.16 -17.06
C GLU A 12 -18.14 -24.78 -16.75
N THR A 13 -17.18 -25.65 -17.07
CA THR A 13 -15.75 -25.37 -16.91
C THR A 13 -14.96 -26.13 -17.97
N HIS A 14 -14.27 -25.40 -18.84
CA HIS A 14 -13.44 -25.95 -19.90
C HIS A 14 -11.99 -25.50 -19.74
N ARG A 15 -11.07 -26.37 -20.16
CA ARG A 15 -9.63 -26.08 -20.17
C ARG A 15 -9.24 -25.47 -21.51
N VAL A 16 -8.56 -24.33 -21.49
CA VAL A 16 -8.03 -23.66 -22.69
C VAL A 16 -6.53 -23.92 -22.78
N ASP A 17 -6.14 -24.70 -23.79
CA ASP A 17 -4.75 -25.10 -24.04
C ASP A 17 -4.01 -24.19 -25.05
N SER A 18 -2.70 -24.41 -25.15
CA SER A 18 -1.82 -23.75 -26.12
C SER A 18 -1.87 -22.21 -26.08
N LEU A 19 -1.95 -21.64 -24.89
CA LEU A 19 -1.85 -20.20 -24.64
C LEU A 19 -0.38 -19.78 -24.42
N SER A 20 -0.02 -18.57 -24.87
CA SER A 20 1.21 -17.89 -24.49
C SER A 20 0.94 -16.91 -23.35
N LYS A 21 1.96 -16.52 -22.57
CA LYS A 21 1.82 -15.39 -21.64
C LYS A 21 1.50 -14.08 -22.37
N LEU A 22 1.97 -13.95 -23.62
CA LEU A 22 1.70 -12.80 -24.49
C LEU A 22 0.42 -12.98 -25.33
N THR A 23 -0.38 -14.02 -25.11
CA THR A 23 -1.68 -14.17 -25.78
C THR A 23 -2.60 -13.04 -25.33
N LYS A 24 -3.25 -12.39 -26.30
CA LYS A 24 -4.18 -11.29 -26.03
C LYS A 24 -5.51 -11.77 -25.48
N VAL A 25 -6.25 -10.86 -24.84
CA VAL A 25 -7.63 -11.12 -24.41
C VAL A 25 -8.53 -11.42 -25.62
N ASP A 26 -8.37 -10.66 -26.71
CA ASP A 26 -9.04 -10.86 -28.01
C ASP A 26 -8.78 -12.26 -28.60
N GLU A 27 -7.52 -12.72 -28.60
CA GLU A 27 -7.13 -14.08 -29.01
C GLU A 27 -7.71 -15.17 -28.07
N LEU A 28 -7.80 -14.88 -26.76
CA LEU A 28 -8.40 -15.78 -25.78
C LEU A 28 -9.91 -15.90 -25.98
N ARG A 29 -10.62 -14.80 -26.30
CA ARG A 29 -12.07 -14.81 -26.60
C ARG A 29 -12.41 -15.73 -27.77
N LEU A 30 -11.62 -15.71 -28.84
CA LEU A 30 -11.81 -16.59 -30.00
C LEU A 30 -11.70 -18.07 -29.60
N LYS A 31 -10.72 -18.43 -28.75
CA LYS A 31 -10.60 -19.79 -28.20
C LYS A 31 -11.72 -20.17 -27.24
N ILE A 32 -12.30 -19.21 -26.54
CA ILE A 32 -13.46 -19.42 -25.66
C ILE A 32 -14.75 -19.57 -26.48
N MET A 33 -14.86 -18.87 -27.61
CA MET A 33 -15.97 -19.03 -28.57
C MET A 33 -16.00 -20.45 -29.14
N GLU A 34 -14.85 -21.02 -29.53
CA GLU A 34 -14.74 -22.41 -30.00
C GLU A 34 -15.24 -23.45 -28.96
N LEU A 35 -15.06 -23.18 -27.66
CA LEU A 35 -15.36 -24.12 -26.58
C LEU A 35 -16.77 -23.94 -25.98
N PHE A 36 -17.20 -22.69 -25.73
CA PHE A 36 -18.47 -22.36 -25.09
C PHE A 36 -19.57 -21.94 -26.08
N LYS A 37 -19.25 -21.75 -27.38
CA LYS A 37 -20.17 -21.28 -28.42
C LYS A 37 -20.83 -19.93 -28.12
N VAL A 38 -20.04 -19.01 -27.54
CA VAL A 38 -20.44 -17.64 -27.21
C VAL A 38 -19.60 -16.65 -28.03
N GLU A 39 -20.27 -15.80 -28.80
CA GLU A 39 -19.60 -14.76 -29.62
C GLU A 39 -18.74 -13.80 -28.77
N PRO A 40 -17.57 -13.33 -29.26
CA PRO A 40 -16.61 -12.56 -28.47
C PRO A 40 -17.17 -11.30 -27.77
N GLU A 41 -18.14 -10.60 -28.38
CA GLU A 41 -18.77 -9.38 -27.82
C GLU A 41 -19.77 -9.71 -26.70
N ARG A 42 -20.28 -10.95 -26.67
CA ARG A 42 -21.16 -11.46 -25.62
C ARG A 42 -20.38 -12.02 -24.43
N GLN A 43 -19.10 -12.35 -24.61
CA GLN A 43 -18.23 -12.74 -23.52
C GLN A 43 -17.84 -11.53 -22.66
N ARG A 44 -17.80 -11.71 -21.34
CA ARG A 44 -17.06 -10.86 -20.40
C ARG A 44 -16.19 -11.75 -19.53
N LEU A 45 -14.87 -11.58 -19.67
CA LEU A 45 -13.87 -12.37 -18.98
C LEU A 45 -13.42 -11.63 -17.72
N PHE A 46 -13.28 -12.34 -16.61
CA PHE A 46 -12.82 -11.79 -15.33
C PHE A 46 -11.73 -12.66 -14.72
N TYR A 47 -10.73 -12.02 -14.12
CA TYR A 47 -9.69 -12.70 -13.37
C TYR A 47 -9.37 -11.93 -12.08
N ARG A 48 -9.47 -12.60 -10.93
CA ARG A 48 -9.32 -12.00 -9.58
C ARG A 48 -10.16 -10.72 -9.39
N GLY A 49 -11.39 -10.71 -9.89
CA GLY A 49 -12.31 -9.57 -9.82
C GLY A 49 -12.08 -8.47 -10.86
N LYS A 50 -10.94 -8.43 -11.57
CA LYS A 50 -10.71 -7.49 -12.67
C LYS A 50 -11.36 -7.99 -13.97
N GLN A 51 -12.06 -7.12 -14.69
CA GLN A 51 -12.49 -7.40 -16.06
C GLN A 51 -11.26 -7.46 -16.97
N MET A 52 -11.22 -8.43 -17.87
CA MET A 52 -10.17 -8.56 -18.89
C MET A 52 -10.63 -7.87 -20.17
N GLU A 53 -9.80 -6.95 -20.66
CA GLU A 53 -10.11 -6.03 -21.74
C GLU A 53 -9.19 -6.22 -22.94
N ASP A 54 -9.71 -5.89 -24.11
CA ASP A 54 -9.08 -6.23 -25.37
C ASP A 54 -7.86 -5.31 -25.64
N GLY A 55 -6.95 -5.78 -26.49
CA GLY A 55 -5.63 -5.18 -26.69
C GLY A 55 -4.58 -5.63 -25.67
N HIS A 56 -4.97 -5.90 -24.41
CA HIS A 56 -4.10 -6.39 -23.34
C HIS A 56 -3.79 -7.89 -23.45
N THR A 57 -2.78 -8.36 -22.70
CA THR A 57 -2.38 -9.77 -22.65
C THR A 57 -2.77 -10.45 -21.33
N ILE A 58 -2.84 -11.78 -21.33
CA ILE A 58 -3.11 -12.54 -20.09
C ILE A 58 -1.99 -12.39 -19.04
N PHE A 59 -0.80 -11.92 -19.43
CA PHE A 59 0.28 -11.59 -18.48
C PHE A 59 0.04 -10.29 -17.71
N ASP A 60 -0.62 -9.30 -18.31
CA ASP A 60 -0.90 -8.00 -17.67
C ASP A 60 -1.89 -8.19 -16.51
N TYR A 61 -2.86 -9.10 -16.67
CA TYR A 61 -3.74 -9.58 -15.59
C TYR A 61 -3.06 -10.58 -14.64
N SER A 62 -1.78 -10.91 -14.84
CA SER A 62 -1.01 -11.89 -14.06
C SER A 62 -1.59 -13.31 -14.02
N VAL A 63 -2.23 -13.77 -15.11
CA VAL A 63 -2.80 -15.13 -15.20
C VAL A 63 -1.67 -16.17 -15.24
N GLY A 64 -1.74 -17.14 -14.32
CA GLY A 64 -0.84 -18.27 -14.19
C GLY A 64 -1.27 -19.52 -14.96
N LEU A 65 -0.54 -20.62 -14.77
CA LEU A 65 -0.89 -21.93 -15.32
C LEU A 65 -1.85 -22.65 -14.37
N ASN A 66 -2.92 -23.26 -14.91
CA ASN A 66 -4.04 -23.83 -14.13
C ASN A 66 -4.81 -22.80 -13.27
N ASP A 67 -4.70 -21.51 -13.59
CA ASP A 67 -5.56 -20.48 -13.02
C ASP A 67 -6.96 -20.48 -13.67
N ILE A 68 -7.96 -20.01 -12.93
CA ILE A 68 -9.36 -19.94 -13.37
C ILE A 68 -9.71 -18.52 -13.80
N VAL A 69 -10.09 -18.35 -15.06
CA VAL A 69 -10.75 -17.14 -15.60
C VAL A 69 -12.26 -17.38 -15.59
N GLN A 70 -13.04 -16.39 -15.13
CA GLN A 70 -14.49 -16.47 -15.10
C GLN A 70 -15.09 -15.88 -16.37
N LEU A 71 -16.09 -16.55 -16.95
CA LEU A 71 -16.84 -16.13 -18.13
C LEU A 71 -18.27 -15.74 -17.72
N LEU A 72 -18.61 -14.47 -17.89
CA LEU A 72 -19.99 -13.98 -17.90
C LEU A 72 -20.47 -13.94 -19.36
N VAL A 73 -21.66 -14.48 -19.61
CA VAL A 73 -22.29 -14.44 -20.94
C VAL A 73 -23.41 -13.40 -20.94
N ARG A 74 -23.33 -12.42 -21.84
CA ARG A 74 -24.39 -11.41 -22.01
C ARG A 74 -25.51 -12.00 -22.86
N GLN A 75 -26.73 -12.00 -22.32
CA GLN A 75 -27.94 -12.25 -23.13
C GLN A 75 -28.10 -11.12 -24.15
N GLY A 76 -28.41 -11.47 -25.39
CA GLY A 76 -28.65 -10.50 -26.46
C GLY A 76 -30.13 -10.13 -26.54
N MET A 77 -30.44 -8.86 -26.77
CA MET A 77 -31.78 -8.43 -27.18
C MET A 77 -32.15 -9.05 -28.55
N PRO A 78 -33.45 -9.30 -28.82
CA PRO A 78 -33.89 -9.76 -30.14
C PRO A 78 -33.66 -8.70 -31.22
N PRO A 79 -33.53 -9.08 -32.51
CA PRO A 79 -33.23 -8.14 -33.60
C PRO A 79 -34.38 -7.15 -33.86
N ALA A 80 -34.03 -5.91 -34.21
CA ALA A 80 -34.98 -4.88 -34.57
C ALA A 80 -35.31 -4.93 -36.08
N ASP A 81 -36.37 -5.65 -36.46
CA ASP A 81 -36.81 -5.75 -37.86
C ASP A 81 -38.36 -5.85 -37.99
N ALA A 82 -39.08 -4.83 -37.50
CA ALA A 82 -40.55 -4.77 -37.62
C ALA A 82 -41.21 -3.37 -37.54
N VAL A 83 -40.73 -2.34 -38.26
CA VAL A 83 -41.60 -1.31 -38.90
C VAL A 83 -40.87 -0.73 -40.11
N LYS A 84 -41.51 -0.75 -41.29
CA LYS A 84 -41.13 0.08 -42.45
C LYS A 84 -42.32 0.26 -43.38
N SER A 85 -42.32 1.38 -44.13
CA SER A 85 -43.28 1.76 -45.18
C SER A 85 -44.69 2.14 -44.67
N LYS A 86 -45.44 3.05 -45.30
CA LYS A 86 -45.22 4.03 -46.39
C LYS A 86 -46.45 4.98 -46.38
N ASP A 87 -46.56 6.18 -46.94
CA ASP A 87 -46.09 6.93 -48.14
C ASP A 87 -46.47 8.44 -47.85
N LYS A 88 -46.14 9.52 -48.57
CA LYS A 88 -45.31 9.80 -49.77
C LYS A 88 -44.96 11.31 -49.86
N GLU A 89 -43.89 11.60 -50.59
CA GLU A 89 -43.62 12.74 -51.52
C GLU A 89 -44.46 14.05 -51.44
N ALA A 90 -43.90 15.27 -51.58
CA ALA A 90 -42.49 15.71 -51.66
C ALA A 90 -42.36 17.25 -51.59
N GLU A 91 -41.22 17.76 -51.04
CA GLU A 91 -40.54 19.05 -51.30
C GLU A 91 -41.29 20.40 -51.16
N LEU A 92 -40.75 21.53 -50.65
CA LEU A 92 -39.49 22.00 -50.02
C LEU A 92 -39.85 23.37 -49.33
N SER A 93 -39.11 24.02 -48.41
CA SER A 93 -37.85 23.78 -47.67
C SER A 93 -37.70 24.79 -46.51
N ASP A 94 -37.10 24.39 -45.39
CA ASP A 94 -36.25 25.20 -44.47
C ASP A 94 -36.79 26.47 -43.77
N SER A 95 -36.38 26.83 -42.53
CA SER A 95 -35.44 26.17 -41.60
C SER A 95 -35.79 26.51 -40.12
N ASP A 96 -35.08 25.90 -39.16
CA ASP A 96 -35.57 25.55 -37.81
C ASP A 96 -35.48 26.62 -36.70
N SER A 97 -36.33 26.54 -35.65
CA SER A 97 -36.31 27.37 -34.42
C SER A 97 -37.28 26.94 -33.28
N GLY A 98 -36.75 26.60 -32.08
CA GLY A 98 -37.48 26.64 -30.79
C GLY A 98 -38.53 25.53 -30.52
N CYS A 99 -39.36 25.57 -29.47
CA CYS A 99 -39.28 26.23 -28.14
C CYS A 99 -40.46 25.77 -27.22
N GLY A 100 -40.18 25.22 -26.02
CA GLY A 100 -41.17 24.97 -24.93
C GLY A 100 -42.32 23.99 -25.23
N SER A 101 -43.36 23.81 -24.39
CA SER A 101 -43.50 23.87 -22.91
C SER A 101 -44.98 23.57 -22.53
N THR A 102 -45.25 22.92 -21.38
CA THR A 102 -46.60 22.69 -20.77
C THR A 102 -47.57 21.75 -21.55
N GLN A 103 -48.61 21.07 -20.99
CA GLN A 103 -49.09 20.84 -19.60
C GLN A 103 -50.06 19.61 -19.51
N SER A 104 -50.30 19.10 -18.27
CA SER A 104 -51.50 18.36 -17.77
C SER A 104 -51.83 16.93 -18.32
N GLU A 105 -51.87 15.87 -17.49
CA GLU A 105 -53.02 15.28 -16.71
C GLU A 105 -54.11 14.58 -17.58
N SER A 106 -54.67 13.39 -17.30
CA SER A 106 -54.66 12.39 -16.18
C SER A 106 -55.01 10.96 -16.74
N ASP A 107 -55.47 9.87 -16.07
CA ASP A 107 -56.03 9.59 -14.72
C ASP A 107 -56.11 8.06 -14.32
N LYS A 108 -56.18 7.78 -13.01
CA LYS A 108 -56.84 6.70 -12.20
C LYS A 108 -56.80 5.15 -12.44
N ASN A 109 -56.90 4.46 -11.27
CA ASN A 109 -57.22 3.05 -10.91
C ASN A 109 -56.22 1.92 -11.31
N SER A 110 -55.74 0.99 -10.46
CA SER A 110 -56.23 0.24 -9.25
C SER A 110 -57.08 -1.03 -9.58
N THR A 111 -57.09 -2.14 -8.82
CA THR A 111 -56.78 -2.42 -7.39
C THR A 111 -56.59 -3.94 -7.10
N HIS A 112 -55.95 -4.33 -5.97
CA HIS A 112 -55.85 -5.69 -5.35
C HIS A 112 -55.21 -6.85 -6.17
N GLY A 113 -54.62 -7.91 -5.56
CA GLY A 113 -54.25 -8.14 -4.16
C GLY A 113 -54.04 -9.64 -3.80
N GLU A 114 -53.20 -9.93 -2.78
CA GLU A 114 -53.14 -11.20 -1.97
C GLU A 114 -52.65 -12.50 -2.69
N VAL A 115 -52.03 -13.53 -2.06
CA VAL A 115 -51.56 -13.76 -0.67
C VAL A 115 -50.42 -14.83 -0.61
N GLU A 116 -49.54 -14.74 0.41
CA GLU A 116 -48.60 -15.72 1.04
C GLU A 116 -47.87 -16.88 0.27
N GLY A 117 -46.62 -17.18 0.67
CA GLY A 117 -45.87 -18.37 0.19
C GLY A 117 -44.40 -18.49 0.65
N GLN A 118 -44.15 -18.73 1.94
CA GLN A 118 -42.82 -18.78 2.59
C GLN A 118 -41.72 -19.61 1.88
N THR A 119 -40.46 -19.14 1.88
CA THR A 119 -39.32 -19.84 2.53
C THR A 119 -38.03 -19.00 2.58
N ALA A 120 -37.05 -19.44 3.37
CA ALA A 120 -35.96 -18.62 3.92
C ALA A 120 -34.76 -18.36 3.00
N GLY A 121 -34.20 -17.14 3.15
CA GLY A 121 -32.75 -16.88 3.15
C GLY A 121 -32.17 -16.16 1.92
N THR A 122 -31.35 -15.12 2.18
CA THR A 122 -30.07 -14.81 1.52
C THR A 122 -29.40 -13.62 2.23
N SER A 123 -28.07 -13.57 2.20
CA SER A 123 -27.25 -12.48 2.73
C SER A 123 -27.36 -11.18 1.91
N THR A 124 -27.61 -10.05 2.56
CA THR A 124 -27.41 -8.72 1.97
C THR A 124 -25.92 -8.36 1.92
N GLN A 125 -25.26 -8.67 0.80
CA GLN A 125 -24.01 -8.02 0.42
C GLN A 125 -24.35 -6.68 -0.24
N THR A 126 -24.24 -5.57 0.51
CA THR A 126 -24.40 -4.22 -0.04
C THR A 126 -23.22 -3.89 -0.96
N ASN A 127 -23.51 -3.50 -2.20
CA ASN A 127 -22.50 -2.93 -3.09
C ASN A 127 -22.07 -1.57 -2.52
N THR A 128 -20.84 -1.47 -2.01
CA THR A 128 -20.29 -0.20 -1.54
C THR A 128 -19.86 0.65 -2.74
N SER A 129 -20.71 1.61 -3.13
CA SER A 129 -20.30 2.74 -3.99
C SER A 129 -19.07 3.45 -3.39
N GLU A 130 -18.15 3.91 -4.24
CA GLU A 130 -16.95 4.60 -3.76
C GLU A 130 -17.29 5.93 -3.09
N LEU A 131 -16.71 6.20 -1.91
CA LEU A 131 -16.94 7.43 -1.15
C LEU A 131 -16.09 8.57 -1.71
N VAL A 132 -16.71 9.51 -2.42
CA VAL A 132 -16.02 10.62 -3.09
C VAL A 132 -16.12 11.89 -2.23
N TYR A 133 -14.98 12.54 -1.96
CA TYR A 133 -14.96 13.82 -1.24
C TYR A 133 -15.02 15.00 -2.22
N PRO A 134 -16.05 15.89 -2.16
CA PRO A 134 -16.20 16.98 -3.12
C PRO A 134 -15.29 18.21 -2.85
N GLY A 135 -14.38 18.13 -1.87
CA GLY A 135 -13.43 19.22 -1.54
C GLY A 135 -14.00 20.30 -0.61
N PHE A 136 -15.29 20.24 -0.28
CA PHE A 136 -15.97 21.10 0.69
C PHE A 136 -17.11 20.34 1.38
N GLY A 137 -17.67 20.90 2.44
CA GLY A 137 -18.71 20.24 3.24
C GLY A 137 -18.16 19.23 4.27
N PHE A 138 -19.06 18.78 5.15
CA PHE A 138 -18.75 17.90 6.30
C PHE A 138 -18.81 16.41 5.97
N PHE A 139 -19.45 16.05 4.86
CA PHE A 139 -19.78 14.68 4.47
C PHE A 139 -19.35 14.41 3.01
N LYS A 140 -19.18 13.13 2.67
CA LYS A 140 -18.80 12.67 1.32
C LYS A 140 -20.02 12.28 0.49
N ILE A 141 -19.85 12.34 -0.82
CA ILE A 141 -20.78 11.70 -1.77
C ILE A 141 -20.73 10.18 -1.56
N ASN A 142 -21.90 9.55 -1.63
CA ASN A 142 -22.21 8.18 -1.24
C ASN A 142 -22.13 7.86 0.27
N GLU A 143 -21.89 8.84 1.15
CA GLU A 143 -21.86 8.61 2.61
C GLU A 143 -23.27 8.40 3.19
N LEU A 144 -23.38 7.48 4.16
CA LEU A 144 -24.63 7.18 4.87
C LEU A 144 -24.82 8.13 6.04
N VAL A 145 -25.99 8.76 6.08
CA VAL A 145 -26.38 9.81 7.03
C VAL A 145 -27.76 9.53 7.61
N ASP A 146 -28.09 10.22 8.70
CA ASP A 146 -29.48 10.53 9.03
C ASP A 146 -29.78 11.91 8.45
N ALA A 147 -30.92 12.01 7.76
CA ALA A 147 -31.45 13.25 7.21
C ALA A 147 -32.78 13.58 7.90
N ARG A 148 -32.98 14.85 8.27
CA ARG A 148 -34.21 15.31 8.93
C ARG A 148 -35.26 15.68 7.89
N ASP A 149 -36.46 15.11 8.03
CA ASP A 149 -37.63 15.59 7.31
C ASP A 149 -38.15 16.90 7.92
N LEU A 150 -38.31 17.91 7.07
CA LEU A 150 -38.69 19.27 7.50
C LEU A 150 -40.19 19.42 7.84
N ASN A 151 -41.04 18.51 7.38
CA ASN A 151 -42.48 18.55 7.64
C ASN A 151 -42.83 17.84 8.96
N MET A 152 -42.15 16.73 9.25
CA MET A 152 -42.40 15.88 10.42
C MET A 152 -41.45 16.16 11.58
N GLY A 153 -40.28 16.77 11.34
CA GLY A 153 -39.22 16.97 12.33
C GLY A 153 -38.48 15.69 12.74
N ALA A 154 -38.75 14.56 12.06
CA ALA A 154 -38.16 13.25 12.33
C ALA A 154 -36.89 13.01 11.49
N TRP A 155 -36.03 12.12 11.96
CA TRP A 155 -34.81 11.70 11.27
C TRP A 155 -35.03 10.36 10.54
N PHE A 156 -34.52 10.27 9.31
CA PHE A 156 -34.65 9.11 8.43
C PHE A 156 -33.30 8.72 7.83
N GLU A 157 -33.14 7.43 7.57
CA GLU A 157 -31.94 6.85 6.99
C GLU A 157 -31.79 7.27 5.51
N ALA A 158 -30.66 7.91 5.19
CA ALA A 158 -30.38 8.48 3.87
C ALA A 158 -28.92 8.29 3.41
N GLN A 159 -28.69 8.53 2.12
CA GLN A 159 -27.38 8.61 1.48
C GLN A 159 -27.21 9.95 0.77
N ILE A 160 -26.01 10.54 0.84
CA ILE A 160 -25.69 11.77 0.08
C ILE A 160 -25.37 11.42 -1.37
N VAL A 161 -26.05 12.08 -2.30
CA VAL A 161 -25.88 11.93 -3.76
C VAL A 161 -24.98 13.02 -4.33
N GLU A 162 -25.10 14.26 -3.83
CA GLU A 162 -24.33 15.42 -4.30
C GLU A 162 -24.18 16.46 -3.17
N VAL A 163 -23.16 17.33 -3.26
CA VAL A 163 -22.96 18.45 -2.33
C VAL A 163 -22.66 19.70 -3.16
N THR A 164 -23.42 20.78 -2.95
CA THR A 164 -23.32 22.02 -3.73
C THR A 164 -23.18 23.25 -2.82
N LYS A 165 -22.91 24.41 -3.43
CA LYS A 165 -22.92 25.72 -2.79
C LYS A 165 -23.93 26.62 -3.51
N THR A 166 -24.57 27.53 -2.79
CA THR A 166 -25.39 28.57 -3.40
C THR A 166 -24.52 29.60 -4.12
N PRO A 167 -24.82 29.97 -5.38
CA PRO A 167 -24.17 31.10 -6.03
C PRO A 167 -24.71 32.42 -5.44
N LYS A 168 -23.90 33.48 -5.45
CA LYS A 168 -24.35 34.81 -5.04
C LYS A 168 -25.23 35.44 -6.13
N GLU A 169 -26.45 35.81 -5.80
CA GLU A 169 -27.24 36.74 -6.60
C GLU A 169 -26.82 38.18 -6.29
N GLU A 170 -26.64 39.02 -7.32
CA GLU A 170 -26.33 40.44 -7.15
C GLU A 170 -27.62 41.25 -6.94
N GLY A 171 -28.16 41.26 -5.71
CA GLY A 171 -29.39 42.00 -5.39
C GLY A 171 -29.63 42.31 -3.90
N ALA A 172 -29.82 43.60 -3.60
CA ALA A 172 -30.41 44.18 -2.37
C ALA A 172 -29.68 44.02 -1.00
N ASP A 173 -29.03 45.12 -0.60
CA ASP A 173 -28.94 45.67 0.77
C ASP A 173 -28.48 44.82 1.99
N ASN A 174 -27.15 44.90 2.22
CA ASN A 174 -26.54 45.27 3.50
C ASN A 174 -26.99 44.55 4.79
N LYS A 175 -26.41 43.36 5.02
CA LYS A 175 -25.94 42.93 6.36
C LYS A 175 -24.50 42.44 6.30
N PRO A 176 -23.72 42.56 7.40
CA PRO A 176 -22.46 41.83 7.57
C PRO A 176 -22.70 40.42 8.13
N ASP A 177 -21.78 39.51 7.82
CA ASP A 177 -21.79 38.07 8.16
C ASP A 177 -23.03 37.29 7.66
N ASP A 178 -22.93 36.80 6.41
CA ASP A 178 -23.61 35.58 5.94
C ASP A 178 -22.53 34.66 5.32
N GLU A 179 -22.45 33.41 5.78
CA GLU A 179 -21.42 32.44 5.36
C GLU A 179 -21.78 31.74 4.02
N GLU A 180 -20.81 31.11 3.36
CA GLU A 180 -21.08 30.32 2.13
C GLU A 180 -21.86 29.03 2.48
N GLU A 181 -23.19 29.10 2.40
CA GLU A 181 -24.06 28.01 2.82
C GLU A 181 -23.95 26.77 1.89
N ILE A 182 -23.82 25.59 2.51
CA ILE A 182 -23.54 24.32 1.82
C ILE A 182 -24.80 23.45 1.84
N LEU A 183 -25.24 23.05 0.64
CA LEU A 183 -26.44 22.24 0.42
C LEU A 183 -26.06 20.78 0.16
N TYR A 184 -26.70 19.86 0.88
CA TYR A 184 -26.53 18.42 0.72
C TYR A 184 -27.74 17.86 -0.02
N HIS A 185 -27.49 17.20 -1.15
CA HIS A 185 -28.51 16.49 -1.90
C HIS A 185 -28.57 15.06 -1.37
N VAL A 186 -29.60 14.76 -0.59
CA VAL A 186 -29.81 13.46 0.05
C VAL A 186 -30.89 12.66 -0.68
N LYS A 187 -30.75 11.33 -0.63
CA LYS A 187 -31.80 10.38 -1.01
C LYS A 187 -32.10 9.48 0.19
N TYR A 188 -33.36 9.36 0.58
CA TYR A 188 -33.78 8.42 1.62
C TYR A 188 -33.63 6.98 1.15
N GLU A 189 -33.23 6.09 2.06
CA GLU A 189 -32.87 4.70 1.76
C GLU A 189 -34.12 3.85 1.52
N ASP A 190 -35.10 3.92 2.43
CA ASP A 190 -36.38 3.21 2.35
C ASP A 190 -37.47 3.93 1.52
N TYR A 191 -37.27 5.21 1.16
CA TYR A 191 -38.24 6.05 0.44
C TYR A 191 -37.67 6.60 -0.90
N PRO A 192 -37.24 5.74 -1.84
CA PRO A 192 -36.63 6.16 -3.09
C PRO A 192 -37.56 6.96 -4.02
N GLU A 193 -38.88 6.88 -3.82
CA GLU A 193 -39.92 7.65 -4.53
C GLU A 193 -39.89 9.15 -4.21
N ASN A 194 -39.36 9.54 -3.05
CA ASN A 194 -39.17 10.95 -2.68
C ASN A 194 -38.02 11.62 -3.45
N GLY A 195 -37.30 10.87 -4.28
CA GLY A 195 -36.29 11.40 -5.20
C GLY A 195 -35.00 11.83 -4.51
N VAL A 196 -34.54 13.04 -4.81
CA VAL A 196 -33.36 13.67 -4.22
C VAL A 196 -33.77 15.01 -3.64
N ILE A 197 -33.55 15.20 -2.34
CA ILE A 197 -34.01 16.36 -1.56
C ILE A 197 -32.79 17.18 -1.14
N GLN A 198 -32.93 18.51 -1.16
CA GLN A 198 -31.89 19.45 -0.73
C GLN A 198 -32.08 19.77 0.76
N LEU A 199 -31.06 19.53 1.57
CA LEU A 199 -31.03 19.84 3.00
C LEU A 199 -29.80 20.67 3.39
N LEU A 200 -29.94 21.40 4.50
CA LEU A 200 -28.88 22.21 5.09
C LEU A 200 -27.97 21.40 6.01
N ALA A 201 -26.78 21.93 6.30
CA ALA A 201 -25.79 21.29 7.19
C ALA A 201 -26.30 20.97 8.61
N LYS A 202 -27.38 21.63 9.06
CA LYS A 202 -28.04 21.40 10.36
C LYS A 202 -29.00 20.20 10.36
N ASP A 203 -29.48 19.80 9.18
CA ASP A 203 -30.52 18.78 8.97
C ASP A 203 -29.95 17.44 8.44
N VAL A 204 -28.61 17.32 8.41
CA VAL A 204 -27.89 16.12 7.98
C VAL A 204 -26.80 15.78 9.01
N ARG A 205 -26.75 14.53 9.48
CA ARG A 205 -25.77 14.05 10.48
C ARG A 205 -25.25 12.64 10.16
N PRO A 206 -24.11 12.20 10.74
CA PRO A 206 -23.63 10.83 10.56
C PRO A 206 -24.68 9.81 11.04
N ARG A 207 -24.93 8.77 10.24
CA ARG A 207 -25.90 7.69 10.52
C ARG A 207 -25.78 7.17 11.96
N ALA A 208 -26.89 7.19 12.70
CA ALA A 208 -26.94 6.68 14.07
C ALA A 208 -26.54 5.19 14.14
N ARG A 209 -25.55 4.87 14.99
CA ARG A 209 -24.95 3.53 15.09
C ARG A 209 -24.61 3.07 16.51
N THR A 210 -24.73 3.97 17.48
CA THR A 210 -24.41 3.69 18.89
C THR A 210 -25.69 3.80 19.70
N VAL A 211 -26.16 2.67 20.23
CA VAL A 211 -27.26 2.65 21.21
C VAL A 211 -26.66 2.92 22.60
N PHE A 212 -27.36 3.71 23.41
CA PHE A 212 -26.99 3.92 24.81
C PHE A 212 -27.48 2.75 25.67
N GLU A 213 -26.57 2.17 26.44
CA GLU A 213 -26.93 1.21 27.48
C GLU A 213 -27.73 1.88 28.59
N TRP A 214 -28.63 1.14 29.24
CA TRP A 214 -29.53 1.70 30.27
C TRP A 214 -28.80 2.53 31.32
N ASP A 215 -27.65 2.06 31.79
CA ASP A 215 -26.86 2.70 32.84
C ASP A 215 -26.20 4.02 32.39
N GLN A 216 -26.04 4.22 31.08
CA GLN A 216 -25.45 5.43 30.47
C GLN A 216 -26.46 6.57 30.28
N LEU A 217 -27.75 6.32 30.49
CA LEU A 217 -28.81 7.32 30.34
C LEU A 217 -28.92 8.21 31.60
N GLU A 218 -28.67 9.51 31.45
CA GLU A 218 -28.79 10.53 32.49
C GLU A 218 -29.82 11.63 32.13
N PRO A 219 -30.58 12.18 33.09
CA PRO A 219 -31.43 13.34 32.87
C PRO A 219 -30.63 14.56 32.35
N GLY A 220 -31.16 15.22 31.33
CA GLY A 220 -30.54 16.37 30.67
C GLY A 220 -29.81 16.04 29.36
N MET A 221 -29.49 14.77 29.08
CA MET A 221 -28.91 14.33 27.81
C MET A 221 -29.91 14.48 26.65
N THR A 222 -29.42 14.88 25.47
CA THR A 222 -30.15 14.80 24.20
C THR A 222 -29.78 13.50 23.49
N VAL A 223 -30.78 12.75 23.07
CA VAL A 223 -30.68 11.40 22.47
C VAL A 223 -31.69 11.28 21.33
N MET A 224 -31.50 10.33 20.40
CA MET A 224 -32.50 10.00 19.40
C MET A 224 -33.36 8.83 19.90
N VAL A 225 -34.69 8.96 19.84
CA VAL A 225 -35.66 7.97 20.35
C VAL A 225 -36.74 7.67 19.33
N ASN A 226 -37.27 6.44 19.35
CA ASN A 226 -38.50 6.14 18.61
C ASN A 226 -39.72 6.63 19.42
N TYR A 227 -40.57 7.44 18.80
CA TYR A 227 -41.80 7.95 19.41
C TYR A 227 -42.89 8.15 18.35
N ASN A 228 -44.15 7.91 18.74
CA ASN A 228 -45.33 8.16 17.91
C ASN A 228 -46.15 9.29 18.59
N PRO A 229 -46.33 10.46 17.95
CA PRO A 229 -47.15 11.54 18.48
C PRO A 229 -48.65 11.20 18.63
N ASP A 230 -49.18 10.33 17.77
CA ASP A 230 -50.62 10.04 17.67
C ASP A 230 -51.07 8.89 18.60
N ASP A 231 -50.34 7.77 18.65
CA ASP A 231 -50.46 6.78 19.75
C ASP A 231 -49.09 6.49 20.39
N PRO A 232 -48.79 7.12 21.55
CA PRO A 232 -47.53 6.93 22.29
C PRO A 232 -47.20 5.51 22.78
N LYS A 233 -48.06 4.50 22.53
CA LYS A 233 -47.77 3.08 22.82
C LYS A 233 -47.22 2.34 21.60
N GLU A 234 -47.48 2.82 20.39
CA GLU A 234 -47.07 2.16 19.15
C GLU A 234 -45.69 2.65 18.68
N ARG A 235 -45.11 1.95 17.71
CA ARG A 235 -43.84 2.36 17.09
C ARG A 235 -44.10 3.52 16.14
N GLY A 236 -43.29 4.56 16.22
CA GLY A 236 -43.38 5.76 15.38
C GLY A 236 -42.06 6.06 14.68
N PHE A 237 -41.71 7.33 14.60
CA PHE A 237 -40.52 7.82 13.91
C PHE A 237 -39.39 8.19 14.88
N TRP A 238 -38.21 8.46 14.35
CA TRP A 238 -37.04 8.82 15.15
C TRP A 238 -36.96 10.32 15.39
N TYR A 239 -37.01 10.72 16.66
CA TYR A 239 -36.96 12.13 17.06
C TYR A 239 -35.79 12.41 17.98
N ASP A 240 -35.26 13.63 17.92
CA ASP A 240 -34.37 14.12 18.96
C ASP A 240 -35.18 14.43 20.22
N ALA A 241 -34.72 13.91 21.36
CA ALA A 241 -35.42 14.05 22.62
C ALA A 241 -34.45 14.30 23.77
N LYS A 242 -34.83 15.19 24.68
CA LYS A 242 -34.07 15.50 25.90
C LYS A 242 -34.62 14.74 27.09
N ILE A 243 -33.81 13.88 27.71
CA ILE A 243 -34.24 13.04 28.84
C ILE A 243 -34.63 13.94 30.03
N GLN A 244 -35.89 13.87 30.47
CA GLN A 244 -36.41 14.66 31.59
C GLN A 244 -36.39 13.87 32.90
N ARG A 245 -36.82 12.59 32.89
CA ARG A 245 -36.71 11.70 34.06
C ARG A 245 -36.38 10.27 33.65
N LYS A 246 -35.60 9.59 34.48
CA LYS A 246 -35.33 8.14 34.43
C LYS A 246 -35.81 7.54 35.75
N ARG A 247 -36.55 6.42 35.67
CA ARG A 247 -37.05 5.67 36.83
C ARG A 247 -36.73 4.20 36.65
N GLU A 248 -36.19 3.60 37.69
CA GLU A 248 -35.91 2.17 37.74
C GLU A 248 -36.47 1.55 39.02
N THR A 249 -36.96 0.32 38.89
CA THR A 249 -37.37 -0.57 39.98
C THR A 249 -36.97 -1.99 39.57
N ARG A 250 -37.07 -2.97 40.49
CA ARG A 250 -36.59 -4.34 40.24
C ARG A 250 -37.30 -5.12 39.12
N THR A 251 -38.34 -4.57 38.51
CA THR A 251 -39.10 -5.16 37.39
C THR A 251 -39.60 -4.15 36.35
N ILE A 252 -39.40 -2.84 36.54
CA ILE A 252 -39.92 -1.79 35.65
C ILE A 252 -38.84 -0.72 35.42
N ARG A 253 -38.58 -0.42 34.15
CA ARG A 253 -37.69 0.63 33.65
C ARG A 253 -38.52 1.63 32.84
N GLU A 254 -38.48 2.91 33.21
CA GLU A 254 -39.26 3.99 32.57
C GLU A 254 -38.38 5.21 32.30
N VAL A 255 -38.45 5.74 31.09
CA VAL A 255 -37.82 7.00 30.69
C VAL A 255 -38.90 7.94 30.19
N TYR A 256 -38.84 9.21 30.60
CA TYR A 256 -39.66 10.28 30.03
C TYR A 256 -38.73 11.35 29.47
N ALA A 257 -39.04 11.86 28.29
CA ALA A 257 -38.24 12.84 27.58
C ALA A 257 -39.12 13.95 26.99
N GLN A 258 -38.47 15.08 26.66
CA GLN A 258 -39.05 16.14 25.84
C GLN A 258 -38.70 15.86 24.38
N ILE A 259 -39.68 15.53 23.55
CA ILE A 259 -39.51 15.35 22.10
C ILE A 259 -39.40 16.72 21.44
N LEU A 260 -38.45 16.89 20.52
CA LEU A 260 -38.26 18.13 19.75
C LEU A 260 -38.86 17.94 18.34
N LEU A 261 -39.76 18.84 17.93
CA LEU A 261 -40.47 18.77 16.66
C LEU A 261 -40.08 19.95 15.75
N GLY A 262 -38.99 19.76 14.99
CA GLY A 262 -38.54 20.70 13.97
C GLY A 262 -38.02 22.05 14.49
N ASP A 263 -37.77 22.96 13.55
CA ASP A 263 -37.11 24.25 13.81
C ASP A 263 -38.04 25.34 14.37
N ALA A 264 -39.37 25.11 14.41
CA ALA A 264 -40.34 26.04 14.99
C ALA A 264 -40.25 26.16 16.52
N GLY A 265 -39.53 25.24 17.18
CA GLY A 265 -39.40 25.19 18.64
C GLY A 265 -40.51 24.40 19.35
N ASP A 266 -41.44 23.81 18.60
CA ASP A 266 -42.46 22.93 19.13
C ASP A 266 -41.83 21.71 19.83
N SER A 267 -42.33 21.38 21.03
CA SER A 267 -41.81 20.24 21.78
C SER A 267 -42.85 19.61 22.71
N LEU A 268 -42.98 18.29 22.59
CA LEU A 268 -43.88 17.50 23.43
C LEU A 268 -43.15 17.17 24.74
N ASN A 269 -43.73 17.58 25.86
CA ASN A 269 -43.14 17.43 27.19
C ASN A 269 -43.72 16.23 27.94
N ASP A 270 -42.92 15.61 28.81
CA ASP A 270 -43.25 14.41 29.58
C ASP A 270 -43.69 13.18 28.76
N CYS A 271 -43.15 13.01 27.55
CA CYS A 271 -43.40 11.85 26.71
C CYS A 271 -42.73 10.60 27.27
N ARG A 272 -43.52 9.57 27.60
CA ARG A 272 -43.03 8.25 28.01
C ARG A 272 -42.40 7.54 26.80
N ILE A 273 -41.13 7.18 26.90
CA ILE A 273 -40.44 6.38 25.88
C ILE A 273 -40.69 4.90 26.17
N MET A 274 -41.29 4.19 25.21
CA MET A 274 -41.56 2.75 25.33
C MET A 274 -40.34 1.90 24.94
N PHE A 275 -39.65 2.27 23.87
CA PHE A 275 -38.50 1.53 23.31
C PHE A 275 -37.18 1.87 24.02
N VAL A 276 -37.12 1.66 25.33
CA VAL A 276 -35.95 2.02 26.17
C VAL A 276 -34.65 1.27 25.86
N THR A 277 -34.72 0.24 25.01
CA THR A 277 -33.57 -0.52 24.46
C THR A 277 -33.08 -0.01 23.12
N GLU A 278 -33.75 0.99 22.52
CA GLU A 278 -33.44 1.55 21.20
C GLU A 278 -33.21 3.06 21.28
N ILE A 279 -32.58 3.52 22.37
CA ILE A 279 -32.23 4.93 22.56
C ILE A 279 -30.85 5.17 21.95
N TYR A 280 -30.81 5.88 20.82
CA TYR A 280 -29.59 6.12 20.06
C TYR A 280 -28.86 7.37 20.53
N LYS A 281 -27.53 7.30 20.49
CA LYS A 281 -26.64 8.44 20.61
C LYS A 281 -26.61 9.22 19.31
N ILE A 282 -26.89 10.52 19.39
CA ILE A 282 -26.65 11.46 18.30
C ILE A 282 -25.13 11.54 18.06
N GLU A 283 -24.69 11.23 16.85
CA GLU A 283 -23.27 11.26 16.46
C GLU A 283 -22.89 12.66 15.97
N GLU A 284 -21.83 13.23 16.55
CA GLU A 284 -21.31 14.55 16.15
C GLU A 284 -20.36 14.41 14.95
N SER A 285 -20.44 15.34 13.99
CA SER A 285 -19.56 15.43 12.81
C SER A 285 -18.12 15.82 13.18
N LYS A 286 -17.35 14.86 13.71
CA LYS A 286 -15.95 15.06 14.10
C LYS A 286 -15.02 15.01 12.90
N ILE A 287 -14.30 16.11 12.68
CA ILE A 287 -13.25 16.23 11.66
C ILE A 287 -12.26 15.08 11.85
N LEU A 288 -12.13 14.22 10.83
CA LEU A 288 -11.14 13.14 10.77
C LEU A 288 -9.72 13.70 10.53
N VAL A 289 -9.18 14.38 11.53
CA VAL A 289 -7.76 14.74 11.56
C VAL A 289 -6.94 13.45 11.64
N CYS A 290 -6.13 13.19 10.62
CA CYS A 290 -5.28 12.00 10.58
C CYS A 290 -4.32 11.96 11.76
N PHE A 291 -4.24 10.82 12.45
CA PHE A 291 -3.26 10.56 13.53
C PHE A 291 -1.84 10.38 12.97
N GLY A 292 -1.26 11.49 12.49
CA GLY A 292 0.18 11.63 12.25
C GLY A 292 0.93 12.02 13.53
N PRO A 293 2.28 11.95 13.54
CA PRO A 293 3.08 12.48 14.63
C PRO A 293 3.08 14.02 14.63
N GLU A 294 2.86 14.63 15.80
CA GLU A 294 2.67 16.09 15.94
C GLU A 294 3.74 16.92 15.20
N CYS A 295 3.30 17.90 14.39
CA CYS A 295 4.23 18.77 13.69
C CYS A 295 4.97 19.68 14.67
N LYS A 296 6.24 19.36 14.96
CA LYS A 296 7.13 20.12 15.86
C LYS A 296 7.26 21.63 15.55
N HIS A 297 6.88 22.07 14.35
CA HIS A 297 6.93 23.48 13.93
C HIS A 297 5.62 24.26 14.18
N CYS A 298 4.44 23.64 14.09
CA CYS A 298 3.15 24.33 14.31
C CYS A 298 2.29 23.76 15.45
N LYS A 299 2.68 22.61 16.04
CA LYS A 299 1.90 21.83 17.02
C LYS A 299 0.49 21.54 16.52
N ASP A 300 0.40 21.22 15.24
CA ASP A 300 -0.80 20.97 14.43
C ASP A 300 -1.90 22.05 14.43
N ASP A 301 -1.70 23.17 15.14
CA ASP A 301 -2.58 24.34 15.21
C ASP A 301 -3.13 24.72 13.83
N LEU A 302 -4.42 24.47 13.63
CA LEU A 302 -5.12 24.63 12.35
C LEU A 302 -5.12 26.08 11.86
N LYS A 303 -4.92 27.06 12.76
CA LYS A 303 -4.86 28.50 12.42
C LYS A 303 -3.45 28.98 12.04
N LYS A 304 -2.43 28.10 12.08
CA LYS A 304 -1.04 28.45 11.74
C LYS A 304 -0.56 27.78 10.45
N ASN A 305 -0.22 28.61 9.47
CA ASN A 305 0.45 28.18 8.24
C ASN A 305 1.82 27.54 8.56
N CYS A 306 2.13 26.41 7.91
CA CYS A 306 3.33 25.63 8.16
C CYS A 306 3.87 24.94 6.90
N ARG A 307 4.96 25.49 6.33
CA ARG A 307 5.69 24.96 5.16
C ARG A 307 6.44 23.62 5.38
N TRP A 308 6.20 22.96 6.51
CA TRP A 308 6.83 21.71 6.94
C TRP A 308 5.88 20.52 7.06
N CYS A 309 4.58 20.76 7.32
CA CYS A 309 3.54 19.71 7.35
C CYS A 309 2.42 19.96 6.33
N ASN A 310 2.50 21.03 5.55
CA ASN A 310 1.63 21.33 4.43
C ASN A 310 2.46 22.08 3.36
N CYS A 311 1.81 22.65 2.34
CA CYS A 311 2.41 23.21 1.14
C CYS A 311 3.67 24.02 1.42
N HIS A 312 4.79 23.62 0.82
CA HIS A 312 6.10 24.20 1.06
C HIS A 312 6.21 25.67 0.63
N ILE A 313 5.31 26.13 -0.26
CA ILE A 313 5.30 27.48 -0.83
C ILE A 313 4.42 28.43 0.01
N CYS A 314 3.12 28.16 0.17
CA CYS A 314 2.21 29.04 0.92
C CYS A 314 2.15 28.70 2.43
N GLY A 315 2.34 27.44 2.80
CA GLY A 315 2.16 26.92 4.15
C GLY A 315 0.69 26.78 4.62
N ILE A 316 -0.28 27.20 3.81
CA ILE A 316 -1.71 27.17 4.14
C ILE A 316 -2.17 25.71 4.31
N LYS A 317 -3.06 25.42 5.25
CA LYS A 317 -3.56 24.06 5.58
C LYS A 317 -4.88 23.66 4.88
N GLN A 318 -5.31 24.45 3.90
CA GLN A 318 -6.53 24.25 3.12
C GLN A 318 -6.22 23.45 1.84
N ASP A 319 -7.23 23.06 1.08
CA ASP A 319 -7.11 22.28 -0.18
C ASP A 319 -6.18 21.04 -0.13
N PRO A 320 -6.32 20.12 0.85
CA PRO A 320 -5.49 18.90 0.92
C PRO A 320 -5.75 17.94 -0.26
N ASP A 321 -6.88 18.09 -0.95
CA ASP A 321 -7.23 17.42 -2.20
C ASP A 321 -6.35 17.89 -3.37
N LYS A 322 -6.00 19.18 -3.41
CA LYS A 322 -5.17 19.79 -4.47
C LYS A 322 -3.68 19.81 -4.10
N GLN A 323 -3.27 19.00 -3.12
CA GLN A 323 -1.95 19.02 -2.50
C GLN A 323 -1.12 17.80 -2.93
N LEU A 324 -0.19 18.01 -3.87
CA LEU A 324 0.72 16.98 -4.36
C LEU A 324 1.89 16.75 -3.38
N LEU A 325 2.20 15.49 -3.08
CA LEU A 325 3.41 15.09 -2.35
C LEU A 325 4.46 14.63 -3.36
N CYS A 326 5.71 15.07 -3.20
CA CYS A 326 6.79 14.69 -4.11
C CYS A 326 7.61 13.50 -3.59
N ASP A 327 7.70 12.43 -4.39
CA ASP A 327 8.27 11.13 -4.04
C ASP A 327 9.80 11.12 -3.80
N GLU A 328 10.50 12.22 -4.09
CA GLU A 328 11.91 12.39 -3.74
C GLU A 328 12.12 13.17 -2.44
N CYS A 329 11.24 14.12 -2.09
CA CYS A 329 11.44 15.01 -0.94
C CYS A 329 10.43 14.87 0.21
N ASP A 330 9.36 14.09 0.03
CA ASP A 330 8.18 14.00 0.91
C ASP A 330 7.46 15.36 1.17
N MET A 331 7.83 16.43 0.47
CA MET A 331 7.26 17.77 0.66
C MET A 331 6.00 17.97 -0.17
N ALA A 332 5.02 18.64 0.44
CA ALA A 332 3.73 18.98 -0.15
C ALA A 332 3.76 20.27 -0.98
N TYR A 333 2.95 20.34 -2.03
CA TYR A 333 2.75 21.53 -2.88
C TYR A 333 1.31 21.57 -3.40
N HIS A 334 0.58 22.70 -3.24
CA HIS A 334 -0.69 22.88 -3.96
C HIS A 334 -0.43 22.97 -5.47
N THR A 335 -1.29 22.34 -6.28
CA THR A 335 -1.26 22.42 -7.74
C THR A 335 -1.16 23.87 -8.24
N TYR A 336 -1.92 24.78 -7.61
CA TYR A 336 -1.95 26.21 -7.93
C TYR A 336 -0.78 27.03 -7.37
N CYS A 337 -0.01 26.52 -6.39
CA CYS A 337 1.19 27.19 -5.88
C CYS A 337 2.45 26.89 -6.70
N LEU A 338 2.39 25.92 -7.61
CA LEU A 338 3.48 25.59 -8.52
C LEU A 338 3.68 26.69 -9.57
N ASN A 339 4.86 26.73 -10.18
CA ASN A 339 5.18 27.64 -11.28
C ASN A 339 5.76 26.85 -12.47
N PRO A 340 5.02 26.72 -13.60
CA PRO A 340 3.63 27.16 -13.80
C PRO A 340 2.65 26.38 -12.90
N PRO A 341 1.47 26.95 -12.59
CA PRO A 341 0.39 26.24 -11.91
C PRO A 341 -0.07 25.00 -12.68
N LEU A 342 -0.36 23.91 -11.97
CA LEU A 342 -1.01 22.73 -12.55
C LEU A 342 -2.54 22.89 -12.50
N THR A 343 -3.21 22.59 -13.60
CA THR A 343 -4.68 22.64 -13.73
C THR A 343 -5.38 21.44 -13.09
N SER A 344 -4.67 20.33 -12.91
CA SER A 344 -5.19 19.08 -12.35
C SER A 344 -4.08 18.31 -11.63
N ILE A 345 -4.47 17.30 -10.87
CA ILE A 345 -3.56 16.27 -10.34
C ILE A 345 -3.04 15.44 -11.55
N PRO A 346 -1.74 15.11 -11.65
CA PRO A 346 -1.22 14.21 -12.68
C PRO A 346 -1.73 12.78 -12.53
N GLU A 347 -1.86 12.06 -13.66
CA GLU A 347 -2.28 10.65 -13.71
C GLU A 347 -1.13 9.64 -13.53
N ASP A 348 0.12 10.11 -13.57
CA ASP A 348 1.32 9.28 -13.37
C ASP A 348 1.48 8.86 -11.89
N GLU A 349 1.91 7.62 -11.62
CA GLU A 349 2.10 7.10 -10.24
C GLU A 349 3.24 7.77 -9.44
N ASP A 350 4.18 8.46 -10.11
CA ASP A 350 5.27 9.22 -9.47
C ASP A 350 5.13 10.73 -9.77
N TRP A 351 5.25 11.62 -8.76
CA TRP A 351 5.33 13.08 -8.95
C TRP A 351 6.56 13.73 -8.33
N TYR A 352 7.15 14.68 -9.08
CA TYR A 352 8.37 15.40 -8.68
C TYR A 352 8.14 16.91 -8.69
N CYS A 353 8.40 17.56 -7.55
CA CYS A 353 8.24 19.01 -7.41
C CYS A 353 9.30 19.78 -8.23
N PRO A 354 9.12 21.09 -8.49
CA PRO A 354 10.06 21.88 -9.30
C PRO A 354 11.50 21.95 -8.77
N GLY A 355 11.73 21.67 -7.48
CA GLY A 355 13.08 21.58 -6.89
C GLY A 355 13.78 20.23 -7.11
N CYS A 356 13.01 19.17 -7.43
CA CYS A 356 13.49 17.83 -7.77
C CYS A 356 13.49 17.59 -9.29
N ARG A 357 12.54 18.21 -10.01
CA ARG A 357 12.34 18.07 -11.45
C ARG A 357 13.30 18.95 -12.27
N ASN A 358 14.55 18.51 -12.39
CA ASN A 358 15.53 19.09 -13.31
C ASN A 358 15.21 18.81 -14.80
N ASP A 359 14.26 19.55 -15.38
CA ASP A 359 13.99 19.57 -16.84
C ASP A 359 13.44 20.97 -17.25
N SER A 360 14.30 21.98 -17.30
CA SER A 360 13.93 23.41 -17.33
C SER A 360 13.61 23.98 -18.72
N SER A 361 13.05 23.17 -19.63
CA SER A 361 12.85 23.55 -21.05
C SER A 361 11.48 23.22 -21.66
N GLU A 362 10.51 22.79 -20.86
CA GLU A 362 9.11 22.53 -21.31
C GLU A 362 8.09 23.34 -20.48
N VAL A 363 8.21 24.68 -20.48
CA VAL A 363 7.14 25.58 -19.99
C VAL A 363 6.19 25.89 -21.14
N VAL A 364 4.97 25.36 -21.08
CA VAL A 364 3.89 25.65 -22.05
C VAL A 364 3.13 26.90 -21.58
N LEU A 365 2.90 27.85 -22.49
CA LEU A 365 2.08 29.03 -22.21
C LEU A 365 0.59 28.67 -22.19
N ALA A 366 -0.18 29.34 -21.32
CA ALA A 366 -1.61 29.10 -21.18
C ALA A 366 -2.36 29.39 -22.51
N GLY A 367 -3.02 28.37 -23.06
CA GLY A 367 -3.86 28.48 -24.26
C GLY A 367 -3.57 27.47 -25.37
N GLU A 368 -2.37 26.87 -25.42
CA GLU A 368 -2.12 25.77 -26.37
C GLU A 368 -2.65 24.42 -25.85
N LYS A 369 -3.24 23.62 -26.74
CA LYS A 369 -3.51 22.19 -26.45
C LYS A 369 -2.19 21.44 -26.27
N LEU A 370 -2.18 20.48 -25.34
CA LEU A 370 -1.04 19.63 -25.05
C LEU A 370 -0.58 18.89 -26.33
N LYS A 371 0.56 19.29 -26.89
CA LYS A 371 1.18 18.56 -28.01
C LYS A 371 1.75 17.25 -27.48
N GLU A 372 1.43 16.14 -28.12
CA GLU A 372 1.92 14.82 -27.71
C GLU A 372 3.44 14.83 -27.50
N SER A 373 3.90 14.27 -26.38
CA SER A 373 5.28 14.44 -25.98
C SER A 373 6.22 13.78 -27.00
N LYS A 374 7.20 14.55 -27.48
CA LYS A 374 8.28 14.02 -28.34
C LYS A 374 9.10 12.93 -27.64
N LYS A 375 8.93 12.77 -26.31
CA LYS A 375 9.38 11.62 -25.52
C LYS A 375 8.75 10.30 -26.01
N LYS A 376 7.42 10.18 -26.20
CA LYS A 376 6.79 8.97 -26.82
C LYS A 376 7.31 8.72 -28.25
N ALA A 377 7.30 9.75 -29.10
CA ALA A 377 7.70 9.62 -30.51
C ALA A 377 9.19 9.29 -30.74
N LYS A 378 10.08 9.55 -29.77
CA LYS A 378 11.52 9.26 -29.85
C LYS A 378 11.98 8.04 -29.04
N MET A 379 11.07 7.28 -28.41
CA MET A 379 11.44 5.99 -27.83
C MET A 379 11.90 5.03 -28.93
N ALA A 380 13.05 4.38 -28.75
CA ALA A 380 13.53 3.36 -29.69
C ALA A 380 12.57 2.15 -29.81
N SER A 381 11.73 1.92 -28.81
CA SER A 381 10.64 0.92 -28.84
C SER A 381 9.40 1.34 -29.64
N ALA A 382 9.25 2.63 -29.97
CA ALA A 382 8.14 3.14 -30.79
C ALA A 382 8.49 3.20 -32.29
N SER A 383 9.78 3.28 -32.64
CA SER A 383 10.24 3.48 -34.03
C SER A 383 11.20 2.41 -34.55
N SER A 384 11.58 1.40 -33.75
CA SER A 384 12.34 0.25 -34.24
C SER A 384 11.54 -1.05 -34.15
N SER A 385 11.40 -1.73 -35.29
CA SER A 385 11.08 -3.16 -35.39
C SER A 385 12.27 -4.05 -34.99
N SER A 386 13.07 -3.61 -34.01
CA SER A 386 14.30 -4.31 -33.64
C SER A 386 13.96 -5.56 -32.81
N GLN A 387 14.39 -6.73 -33.29
CA GLN A 387 14.35 -7.99 -32.54
C GLN A 387 15.42 -8.02 -31.42
N ARG A 388 15.60 -6.91 -30.71
CA ARG A 388 16.48 -6.83 -29.54
C ARG A 388 15.70 -7.29 -28.32
N ASP A 389 15.78 -8.60 -28.07
CA ASP A 389 15.49 -9.15 -26.75
C ASP A 389 16.35 -8.40 -25.72
N TRP A 390 15.73 -7.56 -24.89
CA TRP A 390 16.40 -6.88 -23.77
C TRP A 390 16.84 -7.86 -22.68
N GLY A 391 16.51 -9.14 -22.84
CA GLY A 391 17.05 -10.26 -22.12
C GLY A 391 16.18 -10.64 -20.93
N LYS A 392 16.16 -11.95 -20.65
CA LYS A 392 15.61 -12.53 -19.40
C LYS A 392 16.58 -12.26 -18.23
N GLY A 393 16.94 -10.99 -18.03
CA GLY A 393 17.97 -10.51 -17.13
C GLY A 393 17.43 -9.65 -15.98
N MET A 394 18.27 -9.38 -14.98
CA MET A 394 17.87 -8.77 -13.71
C MET A 394 17.70 -7.23 -13.74
N ALA A 395 17.68 -6.59 -14.92
CA ALA A 395 17.67 -5.14 -15.05
C ALA A 395 16.34 -4.49 -14.60
N CYS A 396 15.21 -5.13 -14.91
CA CYS A 396 13.86 -4.63 -14.62
C CYS A 396 13.10 -5.53 -13.61
N VAL A 397 13.80 -6.39 -12.88
CA VAL A 397 13.19 -7.42 -12.02
C VAL A 397 12.85 -6.83 -10.65
N GLY A 398 11.55 -6.86 -10.31
CA GLY A 398 11.04 -6.51 -8.99
C GLY A 398 11.38 -7.52 -7.89
N ARG A 399 10.95 -7.22 -6.66
CA ARG A 399 11.12 -8.13 -5.50
C ARG A 399 10.23 -9.34 -5.63
N THR A 400 10.77 -10.53 -5.34
CA THR A 400 10.00 -11.78 -5.19
C THR A 400 9.53 -12.00 -3.75
N LYS A 401 10.19 -11.36 -2.77
CA LYS A 401 9.86 -11.37 -1.34
C LYS A 401 10.12 -10.01 -0.68
N GLN A 402 9.54 -9.77 0.49
CA GLN A 402 9.83 -8.60 1.32
C GLN A 402 10.17 -9.05 2.74
N CYS A 403 11.26 -8.53 3.32
CA CYS A 403 11.58 -8.75 4.72
C CYS A 403 10.51 -8.10 5.63
N THR A 404 9.74 -8.96 6.31
CA THR A 404 8.75 -8.65 7.36
C THR A 404 9.27 -8.95 8.78
N ILE A 405 10.49 -9.50 8.93
CA ILE A 405 11.10 -9.77 10.24
C ILE A 405 11.26 -8.46 11.06
N VAL A 406 11.57 -7.35 10.39
CA VAL A 406 11.78 -6.03 11.00
C VAL A 406 11.19 -4.94 10.09
N PRO A 407 10.80 -3.76 10.61
CA PRO A 407 10.19 -2.70 9.81
C PRO A 407 11.15 -2.07 8.80
N SER A 408 10.64 -1.19 7.93
CA SER A 408 11.45 -0.51 6.91
C SER A 408 12.52 0.40 7.50
N ASN A 409 12.22 1.08 8.60
CA ASN A 409 13.09 1.99 9.36
C ASN A 409 13.91 1.30 10.47
N HIS A 410 14.09 -0.02 10.42
CA HIS A 410 14.87 -0.75 11.44
C HIS A 410 16.36 -0.38 11.42
N TYR A 411 16.92 -0.08 12.59
CA TYR A 411 18.34 0.20 12.83
C TYR A 411 19.08 -1.03 13.39
N GLY A 412 20.37 -1.17 13.06
CA GLY A 412 21.18 -2.31 13.51
C GLY A 412 21.05 -3.54 12.60
N PRO A 413 21.51 -4.74 13.01
CA PRO A 413 21.51 -5.93 12.18
C PRO A 413 20.10 -6.41 11.80
N ILE A 414 19.99 -7.17 10.71
CA ILE A 414 18.75 -7.93 10.40
C ILE A 414 18.88 -9.32 11.04
N PRO A 415 17.92 -9.76 11.88
CA PRO A 415 17.93 -11.12 12.42
C PRO A 415 17.97 -12.18 11.30
N GLY A 416 18.69 -13.28 11.55
CA GLY A 416 18.92 -14.32 10.53
C GLY A 416 20.01 -14.01 9.49
N VAL A 417 20.51 -12.78 9.40
CA VAL A 417 21.49 -12.36 8.36
C VAL A 417 22.86 -12.00 8.98
N PRO A 418 23.74 -13.00 9.23
CA PRO A 418 25.05 -12.77 9.84
C PRO A 418 26.03 -12.04 8.90
N VAL A 419 27.08 -11.47 9.48
CA VAL A 419 28.16 -10.83 8.73
C VAL A 419 28.88 -11.84 7.84
N GLY A 420 29.16 -11.44 6.59
CA GLY A 420 29.67 -12.32 5.54
C GLY A 420 28.59 -12.99 4.67
N SER A 421 27.30 -12.68 4.87
CA SER A 421 26.21 -13.09 3.96
C SER A 421 26.40 -12.50 2.56
N LEU A 422 26.07 -13.28 1.51
CA LEU A 422 26.44 -13.02 0.11
C LEU A 422 25.25 -13.16 -0.85
N TRP A 423 25.04 -12.19 -1.75
CA TRP A 423 23.97 -12.22 -2.78
C TRP A 423 24.46 -11.68 -4.12
N LYS A 424 24.08 -12.33 -5.24
CA LYS A 424 24.50 -11.93 -6.59
C LYS A 424 23.96 -10.54 -6.99
N PHE A 425 22.69 -10.26 -6.74
CA PHE A 425 22.00 -9.04 -7.20
C PHE A 425 21.49 -8.15 -6.06
N ARG A 426 21.44 -6.83 -6.30
CA ARG A 426 20.95 -5.82 -5.35
C ARG A 426 19.51 -6.07 -4.89
N VAL A 427 18.64 -6.58 -5.75
CA VAL A 427 17.25 -6.93 -5.38
C VAL A 427 17.21 -7.95 -4.24
N GLN A 428 18.10 -8.94 -4.21
CA GLN A 428 18.16 -9.94 -3.14
C GLN A 428 18.62 -9.34 -1.79
N VAL A 429 19.46 -8.31 -1.84
CA VAL A 429 19.86 -7.53 -0.64
C VAL A 429 18.67 -6.73 -0.09
N SER A 430 17.74 -6.31 -0.96
CA SER A 430 16.47 -5.70 -0.57
C SER A 430 15.44 -6.70 -0.03
N GLU A 431 15.30 -7.85 -0.69
CA GLU A 431 14.46 -8.98 -0.21
C GLU A 431 14.88 -9.40 1.21
N SER A 432 16.18 -9.41 1.50
CA SER A 432 16.75 -9.69 2.83
C SER A 432 16.60 -8.57 3.87
N GLY A 433 16.04 -7.41 3.51
CA GLY A 433 15.87 -6.24 4.40
C GLY A 433 17.15 -5.46 4.73
N VAL A 434 18.35 -6.03 4.48
CA VAL A 434 19.65 -5.42 4.80
C VAL A 434 19.78 -4.04 4.18
N HIS A 435 19.46 -3.91 2.88
CA HIS A 435 19.44 -2.63 2.19
C HIS A 435 18.31 -2.62 1.14
N ARG A 436 17.20 -1.96 1.47
CA ARG A 436 15.92 -2.03 0.72
C ARG A 436 15.91 -1.32 -0.66
N PRO A 437 16.67 -0.23 -0.91
CA PRO A 437 16.77 0.34 -2.27
C PRO A 437 17.49 -0.61 -3.24
N HIS A 438 16.95 -0.74 -4.46
CA HIS A 438 17.58 -1.56 -5.50
C HIS A 438 18.77 -0.86 -6.18
N VAL A 439 18.73 0.48 -6.25
CA VAL A 439 19.69 1.30 -7.00
C VAL A 439 20.49 2.22 -6.08
N ALA A 440 19.81 3.10 -5.32
CA ALA A 440 20.42 4.15 -4.50
C ALA A 440 21.52 3.63 -3.55
N GLY A 441 22.53 4.45 -3.27
CA GLY A 441 23.64 4.05 -2.39
C GLY A 441 23.29 4.06 -0.90
N ILE A 442 22.37 4.93 -0.48
CA ILE A 442 21.94 5.11 0.92
C ILE A 442 20.47 4.72 1.04
N HIS A 443 20.09 4.18 2.19
CA HIS A 443 18.70 3.95 2.61
C HIS A 443 18.46 4.66 3.93
N GLY A 444 17.57 5.66 3.96
CA GLY A 444 17.28 6.46 5.14
C GLY A 444 16.00 7.28 5.00
N ARG A 445 15.68 8.07 6.03
CA ARG A 445 14.70 9.16 5.98
C ARG A 445 15.37 10.45 6.47
N SER A 446 15.09 11.56 5.80
CA SER A 446 15.72 12.87 6.04
C SER A 446 15.44 13.46 7.43
N ASN A 447 14.42 12.96 8.14
CA ASN A 447 13.95 13.37 9.45
C ASN A 447 14.30 12.40 10.60
N ASP A 448 14.78 11.19 10.30
CA ASP A 448 15.15 10.16 11.27
C ASP A 448 16.65 9.81 11.14
N GLY A 449 17.06 9.19 10.04
CA GLY A 449 18.44 8.80 9.80
C GLY A 449 18.58 7.75 8.69
N ALA A 450 19.81 7.30 8.44
CA ALA A 450 20.17 6.24 7.50
C ALA A 450 20.28 4.88 8.20
N TYR A 451 19.58 3.88 7.66
CA TYR A 451 19.54 2.52 8.17
C TYR A 451 20.64 1.63 7.56
N SER A 452 21.03 1.90 6.31
CA SER A 452 22.03 1.10 5.58
C SER A 452 22.60 1.82 4.35
N LEU A 453 23.81 1.44 3.92
CA LEU A 453 24.43 1.94 2.67
C LEU A 453 25.20 0.85 1.89
N VAL A 454 25.53 1.14 0.63
CA VAL A 454 26.25 0.25 -0.28
C VAL A 454 27.51 0.90 -0.86
N LEU A 455 28.68 0.36 -0.51
CA LEU A 455 29.95 0.66 -1.17
C LEU A 455 30.04 -0.09 -2.50
N ALA A 456 29.89 0.63 -3.61
CA ALA A 456 29.86 0.06 -4.96
C ALA A 456 30.86 0.69 -5.95
N GLY A 457 31.68 1.66 -5.53
CA GLY A 457 32.57 2.40 -6.44
C GLY A 457 31.79 3.25 -7.45
N GLY A 458 30.69 3.87 -7.01
CA GLY A 458 29.82 4.72 -7.84
C GLY A 458 30.12 6.22 -7.74
N TYR A 459 31.05 6.59 -6.86
CA TYR A 459 31.60 7.93 -6.66
C TYR A 459 33.12 7.81 -6.56
N GLU A 460 33.85 8.69 -7.23
CA GLU A 460 35.30 8.67 -7.28
C GLU A 460 35.95 9.13 -5.97
N ASP A 461 35.22 9.82 -5.09
CA ASP A 461 35.69 10.36 -3.81
C ASP A 461 35.55 9.39 -2.62
N ASP A 462 34.99 8.20 -2.85
CA ASP A 462 34.94 7.08 -1.89
C ASP A 462 36.37 6.58 -1.58
N VAL A 463 36.68 6.35 -0.30
CA VAL A 463 37.94 5.78 0.17
C VAL A 463 37.65 4.70 1.20
N ASP A 464 38.05 3.45 0.95
CA ASP A 464 37.66 2.29 1.75
C ASP A 464 38.85 1.53 2.35
N ASP A 465 39.07 1.74 3.65
CA ASP A 465 40.08 1.05 4.47
C ASP A 465 39.50 -0.13 5.28
N GLY A 466 38.30 -0.60 4.92
CA GLY A 466 37.70 -1.82 5.45
C GLY A 466 37.04 -1.61 6.81
N ASN A 467 37.85 -1.45 7.86
CA ASN A 467 37.35 -1.16 9.22
C ASN A 467 36.85 0.29 9.35
N GLU A 468 37.32 1.17 8.49
CA GLU A 468 36.82 2.53 8.33
C GLU A 468 36.84 2.94 6.87
N PHE A 469 35.96 3.87 6.50
CA PHE A 469 35.88 4.39 5.13
C PHE A 469 35.30 5.81 5.11
N THR A 470 35.73 6.60 4.13
CA THR A 470 35.09 7.86 3.77
C THR A 470 34.11 7.60 2.63
N TYR A 471 32.83 7.81 2.90
CA TYR A 471 31.72 7.61 1.96
C TYR A 471 31.29 8.95 1.35
N THR A 472 30.94 8.96 0.07
CA THR A 472 30.43 10.14 -0.64
C THR A 472 28.90 10.22 -0.59
N GLY A 473 28.36 11.41 -0.40
CA GLY A 473 26.93 11.68 -0.48
C GLY A 473 26.34 11.36 -1.85
N SER A 474 25.02 11.24 -1.92
CA SER A 474 24.28 11.12 -3.18
C SER A 474 23.95 12.49 -3.78
N GLY A 475 23.86 12.56 -5.11
CA GLY A 475 23.43 13.76 -5.83
C GLY A 475 24.61 14.58 -6.38
N GLY A 476 24.33 15.83 -6.77
CA GLY A 476 25.27 16.65 -7.53
C GLY A 476 25.47 16.17 -8.97
N ARG A 477 24.43 15.53 -9.56
CA ARG A 477 24.48 14.78 -10.83
C ARG A 477 23.27 15.09 -11.68
N ASP A 478 23.48 15.35 -12.97
CA ASP A 478 22.40 15.39 -13.96
C ASP A 478 21.92 13.98 -14.34
N LEU A 479 20.75 13.59 -13.82
CA LEU A 479 20.09 12.33 -14.14
C LEU A 479 19.03 12.44 -15.27
N SER A 480 18.97 13.58 -15.97
CA SER A 480 18.08 13.81 -17.13
C SER A 480 18.15 12.68 -18.16
N GLY A 481 17.04 12.41 -18.85
CA GLY A 481 16.96 11.32 -19.83
C GLY A 481 16.90 9.91 -19.20
N ASN A 482 16.26 9.78 -18.03
CA ASN A 482 16.02 8.50 -17.35
C ASN A 482 17.32 7.75 -16.95
N LYS A 483 18.40 8.49 -16.64
CA LYS A 483 19.65 7.89 -16.13
C LYS A 483 19.45 7.35 -14.71
N ARG A 484 20.35 6.48 -14.25
CA ARG A 484 20.44 6.04 -12.84
C ARG A 484 21.79 6.38 -12.18
N THR A 485 22.75 6.80 -12.99
CA THR A 485 24.08 7.29 -12.61
C THR A 485 24.55 8.27 -13.68
N ALA A 486 25.26 9.30 -13.27
CA ALA A 486 26.02 10.22 -14.12
C ALA A 486 27.29 10.63 -13.36
N GLU A 487 28.18 11.38 -14.01
CA GLU A 487 29.31 12.05 -13.35
C GLU A 487 28.82 13.28 -12.55
N GLN A 488 29.65 13.82 -11.66
CA GLN A 488 29.28 15.05 -10.94
C GLN A 488 29.19 16.23 -11.91
N SER A 489 28.12 17.01 -11.79
CA SER A 489 27.82 18.18 -12.62
C SER A 489 27.35 19.41 -11.83
N CYS A 490 27.13 19.26 -10.52
CA CYS A 490 26.77 20.34 -9.60
C CYS A 490 27.10 19.96 -8.15
N ASP A 491 27.03 20.94 -7.26
CA ASP A 491 27.33 20.78 -5.83
C ASP A 491 26.28 19.90 -5.12
N GLN A 492 26.72 19.07 -4.17
CA GLN A 492 25.86 18.26 -3.32
C GLN A 492 25.28 19.05 -2.15
N THR A 493 24.00 18.84 -1.86
CA THR A 493 23.27 19.47 -0.75
C THR A 493 23.07 18.52 0.43
N LEU A 494 22.98 19.06 1.65
CA LEU A 494 22.71 18.26 2.87
C LEU A 494 21.19 18.03 3.07
N THR A 495 20.57 17.42 2.08
CA THR A 495 19.13 17.11 2.01
C THR A 495 18.92 15.60 1.84
N HIS A 496 17.66 15.13 1.81
CA HIS A 496 17.27 13.73 1.58
C HIS A 496 18.16 12.70 2.32
N MET A 497 18.82 11.82 1.58
CA MET A 497 19.72 10.76 2.07
C MET A 497 21.02 11.28 2.68
N ASN A 498 21.52 12.44 2.25
CA ASN A 498 22.72 13.07 2.82
C ASN A 498 22.41 13.55 4.25
N ARG A 499 21.28 14.24 4.42
CA ARG A 499 20.76 14.62 5.74
C ARG A 499 20.48 13.40 6.62
N ALA A 500 19.91 12.34 6.04
CA ALA A 500 19.67 11.08 6.73
C ALA A 500 20.98 10.47 7.28
N LEU A 501 22.05 10.42 6.49
CA LEU A 501 23.34 9.89 6.94
C LEU A 501 24.05 10.79 7.96
N ALA A 502 23.87 12.12 7.87
CA ALA A 502 24.36 13.05 8.89
C ALA A 502 23.68 12.86 10.26
N LEU A 503 22.38 12.55 10.28
CA LEU A 503 21.61 12.26 11.51
C LEU A 503 22.06 10.99 12.26
N ASN A 504 22.92 10.15 11.66
CA ASN A 504 23.54 9.03 12.38
C ASN A 504 24.73 9.44 13.25
N CYS A 505 25.32 10.61 13.01
CA CYS A 505 26.41 11.14 13.82
C CYS A 505 25.86 11.59 15.18
N ASN A 506 26.55 11.27 16.28
CA ASN A 506 26.13 11.66 17.64
C ASN A 506 26.46 13.14 17.93
N VAL A 507 25.79 14.03 17.21
CA VAL A 507 25.96 15.49 17.28
C VAL A 507 24.76 16.17 16.59
N SER A 508 24.42 17.39 16.98
CA SER A 508 23.42 18.21 16.28
C SER A 508 23.83 18.48 14.83
N VAL A 509 22.93 18.25 13.87
CA VAL A 509 23.23 18.44 12.44
C VAL A 509 23.56 19.91 12.14
N ASN A 510 24.78 20.14 11.67
CA ASN A 510 25.27 21.37 11.06
C ASN A 510 25.31 21.19 9.53
N ASP A 511 24.75 22.16 8.81
CA ASP A 511 24.53 22.20 7.36
C ASP A 511 25.59 22.98 6.58
N LYS A 512 26.45 23.75 7.24
CA LYS A 512 27.46 24.63 6.61
C LYS A 512 28.88 24.11 6.67
N HIS A 513 29.22 23.43 7.77
CA HIS A 513 30.59 22.94 8.03
C HIS A 513 30.63 21.44 8.34
N GLY A 514 29.45 20.81 8.46
CA GLY A 514 29.34 19.46 9.01
C GLY A 514 29.68 19.42 10.50
N ALA A 515 29.88 18.21 11.04
CA ALA A 515 30.13 18.01 12.47
C ALA A 515 30.88 16.70 12.76
N GLU A 516 31.50 16.63 13.94
CA GLU A 516 32.29 15.50 14.44
C GLU A 516 31.84 15.10 15.85
N ALA A 517 31.50 13.83 16.03
CA ALA A 517 30.99 13.28 17.28
C ALA A 517 32.13 12.76 18.17
N LYS A 518 32.28 13.36 19.36
CA LYS A 518 33.23 12.91 20.39
C LYS A 518 32.94 11.44 20.78
N ASN A 519 31.68 11.15 21.10
CA ASN A 519 31.21 9.80 21.43
C ASN A 519 30.54 9.15 20.20
N TRP A 520 31.30 8.94 19.13
CA TRP A 520 30.77 8.39 17.86
C TRP A 520 30.09 7.02 18.01
N LYS A 521 30.46 6.22 19.03
CA LYS A 521 29.83 4.93 19.34
C LYS A 521 28.38 5.01 19.83
N GLU A 522 27.93 6.17 20.30
CA GLU A 522 26.51 6.41 20.64
C GLU A 522 25.67 6.76 19.38
N GLY A 523 26.31 6.96 18.22
CA GLY A 523 25.64 7.27 16.95
C GLY A 523 24.78 6.12 16.41
N LYS A 524 23.78 6.46 15.58
CA LYS A 524 22.83 5.48 15.04
C LYS A 524 23.54 4.47 14.11
N PRO A 525 23.31 3.15 14.27
CA PRO A 525 24.03 2.11 13.53
C PRO A 525 23.57 2.00 12.07
N VAL A 526 24.53 2.01 11.14
CA VAL A 526 24.34 1.83 9.68
C VAL A 526 24.79 0.41 9.29
N ARG A 527 23.92 -0.36 8.62
CA ARG A 527 24.33 -1.63 7.98
C ARG A 527 25.12 -1.34 6.69
N VAL A 528 26.32 -1.90 6.55
CA VAL A 528 27.17 -1.68 5.37
C VAL A 528 27.25 -2.92 4.49
N VAL A 529 27.04 -2.71 3.19
CA VAL A 529 27.17 -3.74 2.15
C VAL A 529 28.28 -3.33 1.19
N ARG A 530 29.24 -4.22 0.90
CA ARG A 530 30.25 -4.03 -0.16
C ARG A 530 29.85 -4.80 -1.41
N ASN A 531 29.91 -4.15 -2.58
CA ASN A 531 29.63 -4.74 -3.88
C ASN A 531 30.93 -4.92 -4.70
N CYS A 532 31.00 -5.96 -5.53
CA CYS A 532 32.18 -6.29 -6.34
C CYS A 532 32.63 -5.15 -7.28
N LYS A 533 31.75 -4.26 -7.73
CA LYS A 533 32.12 -3.09 -8.56
C LYS A 533 33.12 -2.15 -7.88
N GLY A 534 33.07 -2.04 -6.54
CA GLY A 534 34.03 -1.25 -5.76
C GLY A 534 35.47 -1.80 -5.76
N ARG A 535 35.69 -3.03 -6.26
CA ARG A 535 36.99 -3.69 -6.32
C ARG A 535 38.09 -2.90 -7.06
N LYS A 536 37.71 -2.02 -7.99
CA LYS A 536 38.63 -1.13 -8.69
C LYS A 536 39.41 -0.19 -7.75
N HIS A 537 38.85 0.10 -6.57
CA HIS A 537 39.40 1.06 -5.60
C HIS A 537 39.49 0.48 -4.17
N SER A 538 38.84 -0.65 -3.89
CA SER A 538 38.86 -1.33 -2.58
C SER A 538 39.28 -2.80 -2.68
N LYS A 539 40.31 -3.16 -1.92
CA LYS A 539 40.72 -4.57 -1.68
C LYS A 539 39.77 -5.34 -0.76
N TYR A 540 38.79 -4.67 -0.14
CA TYR A 540 37.85 -5.26 0.81
C TYR A 540 36.54 -5.71 0.13
N CYS A 541 36.24 -5.20 -1.06
CA CYS A 541 35.07 -5.61 -1.85
C CYS A 541 35.12 -7.10 -2.26
N PRO A 542 33.96 -7.78 -2.30
CA PRO A 542 33.87 -9.19 -2.69
C PRO A 542 34.29 -9.43 -4.15
N GLU A 543 34.51 -10.69 -4.50
CA GLU A 543 34.85 -11.13 -5.87
C GLU A 543 33.65 -11.03 -6.80
N GLU A 544 32.47 -11.43 -6.30
CA GLU A 544 31.21 -11.47 -7.03
C GLU A 544 30.11 -10.84 -6.14
N GLY A 545 29.10 -10.22 -6.76
CA GLY A 545 27.88 -9.79 -6.08
C GLY A 545 28.07 -8.77 -4.96
N ASN A 546 27.37 -9.01 -3.85
CA ASN A 546 27.19 -8.12 -2.70
C ASN A 546 27.45 -8.90 -1.41
N ARG A 547 28.12 -8.30 -0.42
CA ARG A 547 28.40 -8.91 0.88
C ARG A 547 28.02 -7.96 2.01
N TYR A 548 27.35 -8.47 3.04
CA TYR A 548 27.07 -7.70 4.28
C TYR A 548 28.27 -7.76 5.22
N ASP A 549 28.78 -6.59 5.63
CA ASP A 549 30.05 -6.43 6.34
C ASP A 549 29.89 -5.98 7.81
N GLY A 550 28.66 -5.86 8.28
CA GLY A 550 28.31 -5.48 9.65
C GLY A 550 27.89 -4.03 9.83
N ILE A 551 27.91 -3.62 11.09
CA ILE A 551 27.50 -2.30 11.58
C ILE A 551 28.67 -1.31 11.65
N TYR A 552 28.39 -0.09 11.20
CA TYR A 552 29.29 1.06 11.25
C TYR A 552 28.53 2.26 11.79
N LYS A 553 29.24 3.24 12.33
CA LYS A 553 28.67 4.50 12.85
C LYS A 553 29.42 5.70 12.27
N VAL A 554 28.71 6.81 12.08
CA VAL A 554 29.26 8.04 11.49
C VAL A 554 30.03 8.80 12.57
N VAL A 555 31.34 8.91 12.40
CA VAL A 555 32.25 9.63 13.31
C VAL A 555 32.20 11.12 13.06
N LYS A 556 32.28 11.50 11.79
CA LYS A 556 32.10 12.88 11.33
C LYS A 556 31.61 12.92 9.91
N TYR A 557 31.06 14.07 9.52
CA TYR A 557 30.72 14.38 8.14
C TYR A 557 31.05 15.85 7.86
N TRP A 558 31.45 16.16 6.62
CA TRP A 558 31.88 17.51 6.21
C TRP A 558 31.63 17.74 4.71
N PRO A 559 31.40 19.00 4.27
CA PRO A 559 31.47 19.36 2.86
C PRO A 559 32.94 19.48 2.45
N ASP A 560 33.27 18.98 1.26
CA ASP A 560 34.64 18.92 0.72
C ASP A 560 34.61 19.19 -0.79
N LYS A 561 35.75 19.52 -1.41
CA LYS A 561 35.83 19.67 -2.87
C LYS A 561 36.24 18.34 -3.50
N GLY A 562 35.29 17.68 -4.17
CA GLY A 562 35.51 16.39 -4.82
C GLY A 562 36.47 16.45 -6.00
N LYS A 563 36.95 15.29 -6.46
CA LYS A 563 37.90 15.18 -7.60
C LYS A 563 37.39 15.81 -8.89
N SER A 564 36.08 15.82 -9.09
CA SER A 564 35.36 16.47 -10.18
C SER A 564 35.25 17.99 -10.06
N GLY A 565 35.70 18.58 -8.94
CA GLY A 565 35.74 20.03 -8.73
C GLY A 565 34.48 20.64 -8.13
N PHE A 566 33.42 19.86 -7.93
CA PHE A 566 32.19 20.26 -7.23
C PHE A 566 32.28 19.98 -5.72
N LEU A 567 31.42 20.62 -4.94
CA LEU A 567 31.25 20.29 -3.52
C LEU A 567 30.57 18.93 -3.37
N VAL A 568 31.16 18.05 -2.57
CA VAL A 568 30.62 16.74 -2.19
C VAL A 568 30.53 16.63 -0.68
N TRP A 569 29.50 15.94 -0.17
CA TRP A 569 29.40 15.65 1.26
C TRP A 569 30.10 14.34 1.57
N ARG A 570 31.01 14.36 2.54
CA ARG A 570 31.85 13.21 2.90
C ARG A 570 31.56 12.77 4.33
N TYR A 571 31.50 11.46 4.54
CA TYR A 571 31.12 10.85 5.81
C TYR A 571 32.18 9.84 6.22
N LEU A 572 32.83 10.03 7.36
CA LEU A 572 33.75 9.04 7.93
C LEU A 572 32.94 8.05 8.76
N LEU A 573 32.88 6.79 8.30
CA LEU A 573 32.28 5.69 9.04
C LEU A 573 33.37 4.79 9.63
N LYS A 574 33.21 4.39 10.89
CA LYS A 574 34.05 3.38 11.57
C LYS A 574 33.19 2.21 12.01
N ARG A 575 33.75 0.99 11.94
CA ARG A 575 33.06 -0.25 12.28
C ARG A 575 32.85 -0.36 13.79
N ASP A 576 31.65 -0.76 14.20
CA ASP A 576 31.26 -0.95 15.60
C ASP A 576 30.29 -2.13 15.69
N ASP A 577 30.86 -3.33 15.61
CA ASP A 577 30.17 -4.60 15.36
C ASP A 577 31.04 -5.76 15.88
N ASP A 578 30.47 -6.62 16.72
CA ASP A 578 31.19 -7.70 17.41
C ASP A 578 31.48 -8.93 16.53
N GLU A 579 30.88 -9.04 15.34
CA GLU A 579 31.24 -10.10 14.40
C GLU A 579 32.57 -9.79 13.71
N PRO A 580 33.48 -10.77 13.51
CA PRO A 580 34.75 -10.51 12.84
C PRO A 580 34.56 -10.16 11.36
N ALA A 581 35.19 -9.07 10.91
CA ALA A 581 35.00 -8.53 9.57
C ALA A 581 35.39 -9.54 8.45
N PRO A 582 34.61 -9.69 7.35
CA PRO A 582 34.72 -10.81 6.41
C PRO A 582 36.06 -11.08 5.73
N TRP A 583 36.96 -10.09 5.63
CA TRP A 583 38.29 -10.24 5.02
C TRP A 583 39.37 -10.74 5.99
N THR A 584 39.12 -10.64 7.30
CA THR A 584 40.02 -11.14 8.35
C THR A 584 40.10 -12.67 8.32
N ARG A 585 41.12 -13.27 8.96
CA ARG A 585 41.21 -14.73 9.10
C ARG A 585 39.97 -15.27 9.81
N ASP A 586 39.64 -14.70 10.96
CA ASP A 586 38.58 -15.18 11.83
C ASP A 586 37.19 -14.98 11.21
N GLY A 587 37.00 -13.92 10.41
CA GLY A 587 35.82 -13.71 9.56
C GLY A 587 35.69 -14.74 8.43
N LYS A 588 36.79 -15.06 7.72
CA LYS A 588 36.81 -16.14 6.71
C LYS A 588 36.52 -17.50 7.32
N GLU A 589 37.05 -17.78 8.52
CA GLU A 589 36.74 -18.99 9.27
C GLU A 589 35.26 -19.03 9.68
N LYS A 590 34.70 -17.93 10.19
CA LYS A 590 33.27 -17.83 10.52
C LYS A 590 32.37 -18.07 9.29
N ILE A 591 32.67 -17.46 8.15
CA ILE A 591 31.94 -17.66 6.87
C ILE A 591 31.94 -19.14 6.46
N LYS A 592 33.10 -19.80 6.50
CA LYS A 592 33.27 -21.22 6.20
C LYS A 592 32.53 -22.13 7.19
N LYS A 593 32.53 -21.76 8.47
CA LYS A 593 31.90 -22.49 9.58
C LYS A 593 30.38 -22.40 9.58
N LEU A 594 29.83 -21.23 9.23
CA LEU A 594 28.40 -20.99 9.02
C LEU A 594 27.91 -21.44 7.63
N GLY A 595 28.80 -21.89 6.74
CA GLY A 595 28.44 -22.38 5.41
C GLY A 595 27.86 -21.32 4.48
N LEU A 596 28.22 -20.04 4.67
CA LEU A 596 27.68 -18.94 3.88
C LEU A 596 28.21 -19.01 2.44
N THR A 597 27.30 -19.05 1.47
CA THR A 597 27.59 -19.12 0.03
C THR A 597 26.89 -18.00 -0.71
N MET A 598 27.31 -17.72 -1.95
CA MET A 598 26.62 -16.77 -2.83
C MET A 598 25.18 -17.23 -3.10
N GLN A 599 24.18 -16.45 -2.67
CA GLN A 599 22.78 -16.71 -2.99
C GLN A 599 22.44 -16.13 -4.37
N TYR A 600 21.75 -16.91 -5.21
CA TYR A 600 21.28 -16.51 -6.54
C TYR A 600 19.73 -16.52 -6.58
N PRO A 601 19.08 -15.79 -7.51
CA PRO A 601 17.63 -15.85 -7.69
C PRO A 601 17.14 -17.25 -8.06
N ALA A 602 15.88 -17.57 -7.73
CA ALA A 602 15.27 -18.85 -8.10
C ALA A 602 15.26 -19.01 -9.64
N GLY A 603 15.72 -20.17 -10.14
CA GLY A 603 15.83 -20.45 -11.57
C GLY A 603 17.07 -19.86 -12.28
N TYR A 604 17.97 -19.17 -11.57
CA TYR A 604 19.17 -18.57 -12.17
C TYR A 604 20.22 -19.63 -12.56
N GLN A 605 20.38 -19.87 -13.86
CA GLN A 605 21.37 -20.80 -14.43
C GLN A 605 22.72 -20.09 -14.66
N LYS A 606 23.77 -20.53 -13.93
CA LYS A 606 25.13 -19.96 -14.03
C LYS A 606 25.75 -20.04 -15.43
N GLU A 607 25.39 -21.06 -16.20
CA GLU A 607 26.00 -21.40 -17.51
C GLU A 607 25.80 -20.34 -18.60
N LYS A 608 25.03 -19.27 -18.33
CA LYS A 608 24.88 -18.14 -19.26
C LYS A 608 25.97 -17.06 -19.12
N GLU A 609 26.57 -16.86 -17.95
CA GLU A 609 27.63 -15.84 -17.80
C GLU A 609 28.89 -16.24 -18.58
N ASN A 610 29.32 -17.50 -18.44
CA ASN A 610 30.45 -18.08 -19.17
C ASN A 610 30.35 -18.07 -20.71
N LYS A 611 29.18 -17.76 -21.28
CA LYS A 611 29.04 -17.58 -22.75
C LYS A 611 29.32 -16.15 -23.17
N ASN A 612 28.83 -15.17 -22.41
CA ASN A 612 29.02 -13.76 -22.73
C ASN A 612 30.49 -13.33 -22.58
N GLU A 613 31.20 -13.81 -21.56
CA GLU A 613 32.63 -13.51 -21.37
C GLU A 613 33.50 -14.01 -22.55
N VAL A 614 33.11 -15.11 -23.20
CA VAL A 614 33.82 -15.67 -24.37
C VAL A 614 33.51 -14.91 -25.67
N GLU A 615 32.38 -14.20 -25.74
CA GLU A 615 32.02 -13.38 -26.90
C GLU A 615 32.67 -11.99 -26.87
N GLU A 616 32.95 -11.41 -25.70
CA GLU A 616 33.67 -10.11 -25.61
C GLU A 616 35.16 -10.20 -25.97
N GLU A 617 35.87 -11.28 -25.66
CA GLU A 617 37.29 -11.44 -26.05
C GLU A 617 37.51 -11.71 -27.56
N ALA A 618 36.46 -12.04 -28.31
CA ALA A 618 36.57 -12.47 -29.71
C ALA A 618 36.79 -11.31 -30.73
N ALA A 619 36.81 -10.05 -30.30
CA ALA A 619 36.58 -8.88 -31.14
C ALA A 619 37.84 -8.11 -31.63
N THR A 620 38.96 -8.78 -31.97
CA THR A 620 40.07 -8.13 -32.71
C THR A 620 40.64 -9.00 -33.86
N PRO A 621 40.80 -8.46 -35.09
CA PRO A 621 41.30 -9.24 -36.22
C PRO A 621 42.81 -9.06 -36.47
N SER A 622 43.58 -10.16 -36.47
CA SER A 622 44.96 -10.17 -37.00
C SER A 622 45.33 -11.47 -37.74
N LYS A 623 46.43 -11.43 -38.49
CA LYS A 623 46.61 -12.25 -39.71
C LYS A 623 47.16 -13.67 -39.47
N ALA A 624 46.35 -14.66 -39.85
CA ALA A 624 46.71 -15.87 -40.60
C ALA A 624 48.01 -16.66 -40.29
N LYS A 625 47.83 -17.95 -39.95
CA LYS A 625 48.30 -19.06 -40.81
C LYS A 625 47.61 -20.41 -40.51
N ARG A 626 47.37 -21.20 -41.55
CA ARG A 626 46.79 -22.56 -41.47
C ARG A 626 47.86 -23.61 -41.11
N LYS A 627 47.51 -24.61 -40.29
CA LYS A 627 47.93 -26.00 -40.55
C LYS A 627 46.90 -27.00 -40.04
N ARG A 628 46.58 -28.01 -40.84
CA ARG A 628 45.61 -29.09 -40.53
C ARG A 628 46.26 -30.17 -39.66
N LYS A 629 45.48 -30.79 -38.78
CA LYS A 629 45.17 -32.23 -38.88
C LYS A 629 43.78 -32.52 -38.31
N SER A 630 43.22 -33.69 -38.63
CA SER A 630 41.78 -33.97 -38.57
C SER A 630 41.49 -35.32 -37.92
N GLN A 631 40.31 -35.39 -37.28
CA GLN A 631 39.47 -36.58 -37.06
C GLN A 631 40.09 -37.83 -36.39
N GLY A 632 39.51 -38.18 -35.25
CA GLY A 632 39.62 -39.49 -34.60
C GLY A 632 38.46 -39.60 -33.61
N SER A 633 37.39 -40.29 -33.99
CA SER A 633 36.16 -40.39 -33.21
C SER A 633 36.19 -41.62 -32.31
N GLU A 634 35.89 -41.47 -31.02
CA GLU A 634 35.15 -42.48 -30.26
C GLU A 634 34.61 -41.93 -28.92
N SER A 635 33.48 -42.49 -28.48
CA SER A 635 32.81 -42.20 -27.21
C SER A 635 32.54 -43.53 -26.49
N PRO A 636 32.20 -43.54 -25.19
CA PRO A 636 32.65 -42.65 -24.11
C PRO A 636 33.25 -43.47 -22.94
N LYS A 637 34.29 -42.96 -22.26
CA LYS A 637 34.79 -43.60 -21.02
C LYS A 637 34.35 -42.85 -19.78
N THR A 638 33.36 -43.43 -19.09
CA THR A 638 32.88 -43.03 -17.77
C THR A 638 34.03 -43.04 -16.76
N SER A 639 34.16 -41.94 -16.02
CA SER A 639 35.01 -41.84 -14.83
C SER A 639 34.35 -40.85 -13.84
N PRO A 640 34.56 -41.01 -12.52
CA PRO A 640 33.46 -40.83 -11.59
C PRO A 640 33.19 -39.38 -11.20
N ALA A 641 31.90 -39.09 -10.94
CA ALA A 641 31.47 -37.87 -10.29
C ALA A 641 32.17 -37.73 -8.92
N LYS A 642 33.07 -36.75 -8.80
CA LYS A 642 33.61 -36.33 -7.50
C LYS A 642 32.47 -35.72 -6.69
N SER A 643 31.90 -36.52 -5.79
CA SER A 643 30.90 -36.05 -4.85
C SER A 643 31.46 -34.89 -4.03
N LEU A 644 30.85 -33.72 -4.19
CA LEU A 644 31.18 -32.56 -3.38
C LEU A 644 30.94 -32.93 -1.91
N LYS A 645 32.02 -33.05 -1.13
CA LYS A 645 31.95 -33.31 0.31
C LYS A 645 31.09 -32.20 0.93
N LYS A 646 29.88 -32.56 1.39
CA LYS A 646 28.96 -31.62 2.04
C LYS A 646 29.72 -30.87 3.13
N ILE A 647 29.85 -29.56 2.99
CA ILE A 647 30.53 -28.71 3.97
C ILE A 647 29.72 -28.83 5.27
N LYS A 648 30.38 -29.30 6.33
CA LYS A 648 29.73 -29.53 7.63
C LYS A 648 29.51 -28.18 8.32
N VAL A 649 28.36 -27.57 8.04
CA VAL A 649 27.86 -26.35 8.69
C VAL A 649 27.85 -26.57 10.21
N GLU A 650 28.27 -25.57 10.98
CA GLU A 650 28.15 -25.61 12.43
C GLU A 650 26.67 -25.46 12.85
N VAL A 651 26.21 -26.40 13.67
CA VAL A 651 24.86 -26.42 14.24
C VAL A 651 24.59 -25.11 14.99
N TYR A 652 23.40 -24.53 14.80
CA TYR A 652 22.99 -23.29 15.46
C TYR A 652 23.03 -23.46 16.99
N LYS A 653 23.59 -22.47 17.69
CA LYS A 653 23.84 -22.54 19.14
C LYS A 653 22.87 -21.65 19.91
N LEU A 654 21.75 -22.25 20.32
CA LEU A 654 20.87 -21.67 21.32
C LEU A 654 21.59 -21.53 22.68
N SER A 655 21.38 -20.38 23.34
CA SER A 655 21.85 -20.12 24.70
C SER A 655 21.17 -21.05 25.72
N HIS A 656 21.66 -21.07 26.96
CA HIS A 656 21.00 -21.83 28.04
C HIS A 656 19.60 -21.27 28.33
N GLU A 657 19.47 -19.94 28.32
CA GLU A 657 18.22 -19.21 28.52
C GLU A 657 17.20 -19.48 27.41
N GLN A 658 17.61 -19.39 26.14
CA GLN A 658 16.75 -19.70 24.99
C GLN A 658 16.24 -21.16 25.04
N LYS A 659 17.09 -22.12 25.45
CA LYS A 659 16.68 -23.52 25.66
C LYS A 659 15.72 -23.71 26.83
N THR A 660 15.69 -22.78 27.78
CA THR A 660 14.73 -22.78 28.90
C THR A 660 13.41 -22.17 28.47
N LEU A 661 13.41 -21.04 27.77
CA LEU A 661 12.19 -20.43 27.21
C LEU A 661 11.47 -21.38 26.23
N ILE A 662 12.19 -22.05 25.34
CA ILE A 662 11.64 -23.08 24.42
C ILE A 662 11.00 -24.26 25.18
N LYS A 663 11.51 -24.62 26.37
CA LYS A 663 10.92 -25.67 27.21
C LYS A 663 9.70 -25.20 27.99
N ASN A 664 9.66 -23.92 28.37
CA ASN A 664 8.55 -23.32 29.10
C ASN A 664 7.32 -23.08 28.20
N ASP A 665 7.51 -23.02 26.87
CA ASP A 665 6.42 -22.96 25.89
C ASP A 665 5.81 -24.34 25.59
N GLU A 666 5.21 -24.95 26.62
CA GLU A 666 4.63 -26.30 26.53
C GLU A 666 3.54 -26.42 25.46
N GLN A 667 2.80 -25.34 25.20
CA GLN A 667 1.70 -25.29 24.23
C GLN A 667 2.19 -25.53 22.79
N ASN A 668 3.36 -25.00 22.44
CA ASN A 668 3.93 -25.09 21.08
C ASN A 668 4.99 -26.17 20.92
N LYS A 669 5.12 -27.10 21.89
CA LYS A 669 6.16 -28.14 21.91
C LYS A 669 6.37 -28.84 20.56
N LYS A 670 5.31 -29.21 19.84
CA LYS A 670 5.40 -29.86 18.51
C LYS A 670 6.10 -28.97 17.45
N LEU A 671 5.75 -27.68 17.44
CA LEU A 671 6.32 -26.69 16.52
C LEU A 671 7.79 -26.41 16.87
N TRP A 672 8.11 -26.38 18.16
CA TRP A 672 9.50 -26.31 18.62
C TRP A 672 10.30 -27.57 18.28
N ASP A 673 9.76 -28.76 18.45
CA ASP A 673 10.42 -30.02 18.07
C ASP A 673 10.74 -30.05 16.55
N GLU A 674 9.82 -29.58 15.69
CA GLU A 674 10.06 -29.43 14.24
C GLU A 674 11.16 -28.40 13.93
N ALA A 675 11.08 -27.20 14.52
CA ALA A 675 12.09 -26.16 14.33
C ALA A 675 13.47 -26.59 14.83
N MET A 676 13.53 -27.28 15.98
CA MET A 676 14.75 -27.78 16.61
C MET A 676 15.44 -28.87 15.78
N GLY A 677 14.70 -29.69 15.03
CA GLY A 677 15.27 -30.59 14.02
C GLY A 677 16.10 -29.85 12.95
N SER A 678 15.78 -28.56 12.70
CA SER A 678 16.45 -27.70 11.73
C SER A 678 17.67 -26.94 12.27
N LEU A 679 18.08 -27.14 13.54
CA LEU A 679 19.31 -26.56 14.10
C LEU A 679 20.57 -26.90 13.28
N SER A 680 20.55 -28.03 12.57
CA SER A 680 21.63 -28.47 11.66
C SER A 680 21.87 -27.55 10.45
N LEU A 681 20.96 -26.62 10.17
CA LEU A 681 21.05 -25.65 9.06
C LEU A 681 21.87 -24.39 9.40
N GLY A 682 22.43 -24.29 10.62
CA GLY A 682 23.19 -23.11 11.04
C GLY A 682 22.32 -21.86 11.08
N PRO A 683 22.75 -20.70 10.55
CA PRO A 683 21.96 -19.45 10.58
C PRO A 683 20.54 -19.59 10.02
N LYS A 684 20.35 -20.48 9.03
CA LYS A 684 19.04 -20.73 8.40
C LYS A 684 18.01 -21.41 9.33
N PHE A 685 18.41 -21.84 10.53
CA PHE A 685 17.47 -22.18 11.60
C PHE A 685 16.48 -21.04 11.89
N LEU A 686 16.93 -19.79 11.90
CA LEU A 686 16.06 -18.64 12.18
C LEU A 686 14.98 -18.45 11.11
N ASN A 687 15.29 -18.71 9.83
CA ASN A 687 14.28 -18.73 8.76
C ASN A 687 13.21 -19.81 8.98
N LYS A 688 13.58 -20.97 9.54
CA LYS A 688 12.62 -22.02 9.85
C LYS A 688 11.77 -21.68 11.08
N VAL A 689 12.33 -21.01 12.09
CA VAL A 689 11.54 -20.47 13.22
C VAL A 689 10.57 -19.38 12.73
N GLU A 690 11.03 -18.49 11.84
CA GLU A 690 10.19 -17.49 11.14
C GLU A 690 9.01 -18.18 10.44
N GLU A 691 9.27 -19.14 9.55
CA GLU A 691 8.25 -19.91 8.81
C GLU A 691 7.24 -20.64 9.72
N VAL A 692 7.70 -21.20 10.85
CA VAL A 692 6.86 -21.97 11.79
C VAL A 692 5.97 -21.07 12.66
N PHE A 693 6.40 -19.84 12.95
CA PHE A 693 5.69 -18.88 13.80
C PHE A 693 5.15 -17.65 13.04
N LEU A 694 4.82 -17.82 11.74
CA LEU A 694 4.05 -16.83 10.99
C LEU A 694 2.59 -16.80 11.45
N CYS A 695 2.08 -15.61 11.75
CA CYS A 695 0.64 -15.39 11.94
C CYS A 695 -0.08 -15.41 10.59
N ILE A 696 -1.03 -16.34 10.43
CA ILE A 696 -1.79 -16.53 9.16
C ILE A 696 -2.52 -15.26 8.67
N CYS A 697 -2.90 -14.36 9.57
CA CYS A 697 -3.66 -13.16 9.25
C CYS A 697 -2.83 -12.01 8.66
N CYS A 698 -1.59 -11.81 9.12
CA CYS A 698 -0.72 -10.73 8.65
C CYS A 698 0.49 -11.23 7.83
N GLN A 699 0.77 -12.54 7.84
CA GLN A 699 1.91 -13.18 7.18
C GLN A 699 3.28 -12.68 7.70
N GLU A 700 3.32 -12.29 8.98
CA GLU A 700 4.53 -11.87 9.69
C GLU A 700 4.79 -12.75 10.92
N VAL A 701 6.02 -12.74 11.45
CA VAL A 701 6.37 -13.41 12.72
C VAL A 701 5.47 -12.90 13.84
N VAL A 702 4.83 -13.82 14.56
CA VAL A 702 3.75 -13.54 15.50
C VAL A 702 4.14 -12.59 16.64
N PHE A 703 3.39 -11.50 16.78
CA PHE A 703 3.57 -10.48 17.82
C PHE A 703 2.40 -10.49 18.81
N GLN A 704 2.71 -10.39 20.11
CA GLN A 704 1.79 -10.74 21.20
C GLN A 704 1.02 -12.05 20.90
N PRO A 705 1.72 -13.18 20.74
CA PRO A 705 1.11 -14.45 20.33
C PRO A 705 0.02 -14.91 21.29
N ILE A 706 -1.15 -15.20 20.74
CA ILE A 706 -2.14 -16.09 21.36
C ILE A 706 -1.93 -17.46 20.73
N THR A 707 -1.56 -18.45 21.53
CA THR A 707 -1.63 -19.86 21.14
C THR A 707 -3.03 -20.37 21.45
N THR A 708 -3.79 -20.72 20.42
CA THR A 708 -5.16 -21.24 20.56
C THR A 708 -5.17 -22.67 21.12
N GLU A 709 -6.31 -23.11 21.67
CA GLU A 709 -6.47 -24.50 22.15
C GLU A 709 -6.25 -25.55 21.05
N CYS A 710 -6.57 -25.22 19.80
CA CYS A 710 -6.24 -26.00 18.61
C CYS A 710 -4.76 -25.86 18.15
N GLN A 711 -3.86 -25.36 19.01
CA GLN A 711 -2.40 -25.29 18.84
C GLN A 711 -1.91 -24.44 17.64
N HIS A 712 -2.60 -23.34 17.33
CA HIS A 712 -2.18 -22.37 16.31
C HIS A 712 -1.81 -21.02 16.92
N ASN A 713 -0.82 -20.33 16.34
CA ASN A 713 -0.34 -19.02 16.83
C ASN A 713 -0.87 -17.88 15.96
N VAL A 714 -1.53 -16.91 16.61
CA VAL A 714 -2.12 -15.74 15.96
C VAL A 714 -1.74 -14.50 16.76
N CYS A 715 -1.43 -13.38 16.09
CA CYS A 715 -1.17 -12.12 16.79
C CYS A 715 -2.42 -11.69 17.55
N ARG A 716 -2.28 -11.19 18.78
CA ARG A 716 -3.41 -10.72 19.60
C ARG A 716 -4.34 -9.77 18.84
N GLU A 717 -3.78 -8.78 18.16
CA GLU A 717 -4.57 -7.85 17.35
C GLU A 717 -5.32 -8.53 16.21
N CYS A 718 -4.72 -9.50 15.53
CA CYS A 718 -5.36 -10.22 14.44
C CYS A 718 -6.55 -11.05 14.93
N LEU A 719 -6.43 -11.72 16.07
CA LEU A 719 -7.54 -12.46 16.67
C LEU A 719 -8.62 -11.51 17.21
N GLN A 720 -8.24 -10.37 17.80
CA GLN A 720 -9.19 -9.33 18.20
C GLN A 720 -9.96 -8.74 17.01
N ARG A 721 -9.30 -8.50 15.87
CA ARG A 721 -9.95 -8.04 14.64
C ARG A 721 -10.91 -9.11 14.08
N SER A 722 -10.55 -10.39 14.16
CA SER A 722 -11.44 -11.52 13.80
C SER A 722 -12.70 -11.53 14.66
N PHE A 723 -12.57 -11.44 15.99
CA PHE A 723 -13.70 -11.47 16.93
C PHE A 723 -14.58 -10.22 16.83
N ARG A 724 -13.99 -9.04 16.54
CA ARG A 724 -14.76 -7.81 16.25
C ARG A 724 -15.57 -7.89 14.95
N ALA A 725 -15.19 -8.76 14.02
CA ALA A 725 -15.94 -9.08 12.81
C ALA A 725 -16.87 -10.30 13.00
N GLU A 726 -17.19 -10.64 14.25
CA GLU A 726 -17.99 -11.82 14.66
C GLU A 726 -17.43 -13.19 14.21
N VAL A 727 -16.18 -13.26 13.76
CA VAL A 727 -15.51 -14.52 13.41
C VAL A 727 -14.79 -15.06 14.63
N TYR A 728 -15.55 -15.78 15.46
CA TYR A 728 -15.10 -16.44 16.71
C TYR A 728 -14.35 -17.76 16.49
N THR A 729 -13.94 -18.06 15.25
CA THR A 729 -13.17 -19.27 14.92
C THR A 729 -11.68 -18.98 14.77
N CYS A 730 -10.82 -19.97 15.00
CA CYS A 730 -9.38 -19.88 14.79
C CYS A 730 -9.08 -19.59 13.30
N PRO A 731 -8.43 -18.46 12.95
CA PRO A 731 -8.16 -18.09 11.55
C PRO A 731 -7.33 -19.09 10.73
N ALA A 732 -6.59 -20.00 11.38
CA ALA A 732 -5.74 -20.98 10.70
C ALA A 732 -6.49 -22.28 10.33
N CYS A 733 -7.33 -22.81 11.22
CA CYS A 733 -7.97 -24.13 11.05
C CYS A 733 -9.50 -24.13 11.19
N ARG A 734 -10.12 -22.96 11.42
CA ARG A 734 -11.58 -22.75 11.59
C ARG A 734 -12.23 -23.54 12.74
N HIS A 735 -11.44 -24.02 13.70
CA HIS A 735 -11.97 -24.52 14.98
C HIS A 735 -12.71 -23.39 15.71
N ASP A 736 -13.88 -23.66 16.27
CA ASP A 736 -14.60 -22.68 17.09
C ASP A 736 -13.86 -22.44 18.41
N LEU A 737 -13.75 -21.18 18.82
CA LEU A 737 -13.14 -20.74 20.08
C LEU A 737 -14.19 -20.12 21.03
N GLY A 738 -15.41 -19.87 20.55
CA GLY A 738 -16.50 -19.24 21.29
C GLY A 738 -16.32 -17.73 21.53
N LYS A 739 -17.44 -17.03 21.78
CA LYS A 739 -17.46 -15.56 21.90
C LYS A 739 -16.58 -15.01 23.04
N ASN A 740 -16.40 -15.77 24.11
CA ASN A 740 -15.71 -15.35 25.34
C ASN A 740 -14.28 -15.91 25.48
N TYR A 741 -13.61 -16.26 24.37
CA TYR A 741 -12.28 -16.89 24.41
C TYR A 741 -11.24 -16.02 25.15
N PRO A 742 -10.50 -16.57 26.15
CA PRO A 742 -9.52 -15.82 26.91
C PRO A 742 -8.27 -15.52 26.07
N MET A 743 -8.19 -14.30 25.53
CA MET A 743 -7.09 -13.78 24.71
C MET A 743 -5.80 -13.48 25.50
N SER A 744 -5.34 -14.48 26.26
CA SER A 744 -4.07 -14.45 26.99
C SER A 744 -2.87 -14.60 26.05
N VAL A 745 -1.84 -13.78 26.28
CA VAL A 745 -0.61 -13.81 25.47
C VAL A 745 0.34 -14.86 26.03
N ASN A 746 0.82 -15.74 25.15
CA ASN A 746 1.88 -16.71 25.45
C ASN A 746 3.21 -15.99 25.63
N LYS A 747 3.52 -15.61 26.88
CA LYS A 747 4.77 -14.92 27.24
C LYS A 747 6.02 -15.76 26.91
N PRO A 748 6.12 -17.06 27.26
CA PRO A 748 7.26 -17.89 26.84
C PRO A 748 7.57 -17.81 25.34
N LEU A 749 6.56 -17.87 24.47
CA LEU A 749 6.72 -17.71 23.02
C LEU A 749 7.14 -16.29 22.63
N GLN A 750 6.54 -15.25 23.24
CA GLN A 750 6.94 -13.86 22.96
C GLN A 750 8.39 -13.57 23.38
N ASP A 751 8.81 -14.08 24.53
CA ASP A 751 10.15 -13.86 25.09
C ASP A 751 11.22 -14.53 24.22
N ILE A 752 11.01 -15.79 23.80
CA ILE A 752 11.96 -16.48 22.89
C ILE A 752 11.98 -15.83 21.50
N LEU A 753 10.84 -15.43 20.92
CA LEU A 753 10.82 -14.74 19.63
C LEU A 753 11.53 -13.38 19.72
N THR A 754 11.42 -12.67 20.84
CA THR A 754 12.15 -11.42 21.08
C THR A 754 13.67 -11.66 21.18
N GLN A 755 14.11 -12.77 21.76
CA GLN A 755 15.53 -13.15 21.82
C GLN A 755 16.09 -13.70 20.49
N LEU A 756 15.27 -14.34 19.66
CA LEU A 756 15.67 -14.88 18.35
C LEU A 756 15.60 -13.83 17.23
N PHE A 757 14.69 -12.86 17.35
CA PHE A 757 14.48 -11.77 16.39
C PHE A 757 14.54 -10.38 17.07
N PRO A 758 15.72 -9.91 17.54
CA PRO A 758 15.84 -8.61 18.20
C PRO A 758 15.30 -7.45 17.35
N GLY A 759 14.33 -6.72 17.90
CA GLY A 759 13.68 -5.58 17.25
C GLY A 759 12.49 -5.91 16.34
N TYR A 760 12.03 -7.18 16.26
CA TYR A 760 10.84 -7.54 15.48
C TYR A 760 9.53 -6.92 16.01
N SER A 761 9.53 -6.51 17.28
CA SER A 761 8.48 -5.77 17.97
C SER A 761 8.48 -4.26 17.72
N ASN A 762 9.48 -3.72 17.01
CA ASN A 762 9.59 -2.28 16.82
C ASN A 762 8.58 -1.79 15.77
N GLY A 763 7.63 -0.96 16.17
CA GLY A 763 6.61 -0.41 15.26
C GLY A 763 5.46 -1.37 14.95
N ARG A 764 5.09 -2.23 15.91
CA ARG A 764 3.89 -3.08 15.92
C ARG A 764 3.15 -2.94 17.26
#